data_AF-A0A423XFR5-F1
#
_entry.id   AF-A0A423XFR5-F1
#
_cell.length_a   1.000
_cell.length_b   1.000
_cell.length_c   1.000
_cell.angle_alpha   90.00
_cell.angle_beta   90.00
_cell.angle_gamma   90.00
#
_symmetry.space_group_name_H-M   'P 1'
#
loop_
_entity.id
_entity.type
_entity.pdbx_description
1 polymer ?
#
loop_
_entity_poly.entity_id
_entity_poly.type
_entity_poly.pdbx_seq_one_letter_code
_entity_poly.pdbx_strand_id
1 'polypeptide(L)'
;MAIPVSRQAAKALVEQISRDHGYLGEEKLRKIDPETRRYVEEALLKKDLMIGSSVMTLAKNLYTSKARFIFELLQNADDNSYMIAAASGSVPFVSFHVHPRHIILECNEDGFTTANLSAICSVGKSSKTGAQGYIGEKGIGFKSVFMAAWKVHVQSGAFSFSFTHRKGESGMGMISPVWEETGEELASPLTRITLHLHETGDEGSLARTRETINEQFEQLEETILLFMKNLKVINVSCYGDGENITSSASCTILRPRLNYAVLKRSTTGNGTTKVDFKYFHITTHEATNLARNENRTYSETEESTRAYSKSQVVLAFPLSETNIPIIKPQDIFVFLPVRPVGFKFLIQADFVTEASRQDIVKDSRRNVGLLEGIADAFTEAVLQFCSHETLRFQWMRYLPAREDKNSDRFWSSLVHKIANRLSSKPVLYCHKKHDLHPIANLRQLGPWFYDGGQPLFDDGDTEQIISQNYDPADLTVLEGYGLRFARFGEALEWVRQDLRQGGLSKLKSPKTTDSWHTQTAKFLRIPFLKASRKWITALKQMDILPLEGGTWASAATGPIYHAQVEGFIIPSDIELRIVAKNVVNAERISLFEELGMETAPVSLVRNKILDRYPEVGIPEGVTLQTSKHHLEFLYLTEFWASHDDARRASYGPLCIYGHNNIMYNPCLYYIYIADKEDPYGPWELFRETSPGSGPGDGARGFQAIFLNEEYLRSSPEKPSHQSLTWVQWFQEWLEVYDYAVLDVVLHGNSTLWGDAAEYLREERPEKFLGALRIHHQHHQGPTDEFIQCVQHTNVLCRGNRRVALKETYFPIQTLERLVKQYVEPDAFFPWLWLETEIEFDSIPDLWRGMLRSYNIGSAADDVDFALQMLRYSLDAMRDKTNIDSSSRNRLIALYNHIQARYREAEDKVASMETIR
;
A
#
# COMPACT_ATOMS: atom_id res chain seq x y z
N MET A 1 40.67 56.59 16.08
CA MET A 1 40.76 58.02 15.72
C MET A 1 40.00 58.82 16.76
N ALA A 2 40.52 59.96 17.20
CA ALA A 2 40.00 60.66 18.39
C ALA A 2 38.73 61.48 18.07
N ILE A 3 37.73 61.38 18.95
CA ILE A 3 36.60 62.31 19.01
C ILE A 3 37.15 63.63 19.60
N PRO A 4 36.84 64.81 19.04
CA PRO A 4 37.35 66.07 19.56
C PRO A 4 36.90 66.29 21.00
N VAL A 5 37.85 66.61 21.88
CA VAL A 5 37.63 66.75 23.33
C VAL A 5 36.95 68.09 23.68
N SER A 6 36.94 69.08 22.77
CA SER A 6 36.30 70.38 23.01
C SER A 6 35.66 70.99 21.75
N ARG A 7 34.63 71.82 21.96
CA ARG A 7 33.92 72.57 20.90
C ARG A 7 34.83 73.56 20.17
N GLN A 8 35.82 74.14 20.86
CA GLN A 8 36.83 75.00 20.22
C GLN A 8 37.70 74.22 19.23
N ALA A 9 38.13 73.00 19.58
CA ALA A 9 38.92 72.16 18.68
C ALA A 9 38.10 71.72 17.45
N ALA A 10 36.84 71.37 17.66
CA ALA A 10 35.89 71.05 16.59
C ALA A 10 35.70 72.24 15.62
N LYS A 11 35.50 73.45 16.15
CA LYS A 11 35.36 74.69 15.37
C LYS A 11 36.61 74.99 14.54
N ALA A 12 37.79 74.91 15.15
CA ALA A 12 39.05 75.16 14.46
C ALA A 12 39.25 74.21 13.27
N LEU A 13 38.86 72.93 13.41
CA LEU A 13 38.95 71.95 12.32
C LEU A 13 37.96 72.25 11.19
N VAL A 14 36.70 72.59 11.50
CA VAL A 14 35.70 72.99 10.50
C VAL A 14 36.18 74.21 9.70
N GLU A 15 36.68 75.24 10.40
CA GLU A 15 37.23 76.43 9.77
C GLU A 15 38.49 76.13 8.94
N GLN A 16 39.34 75.20 9.38
CA GLN A 16 40.49 74.75 8.62
C GLN A 16 40.08 74.09 7.30
N ILE A 17 39.16 73.12 7.32
CA ILE A 17 38.68 72.44 6.10
C ILE A 17 38.01 73.43 5.15
N SER A 18 37.22 74.35 5.69
CA SER A 18 36.58 75.42 4.90
C SER A 18 37.62 76.29 4.18
N ARG A 19 38.71 76.68 4.86
CA ARG A 19 39.84 77.41 4.26
C ARG A 19 40.56 76.60 3.19
N ASP A 20 40.78 75.31 3.42
CA ASP A 20 41.44 74.41 2.46
C ASP A 20 40.64 74.26 1.16
N HIS A 21 39.30 74.36 1.23
CA HIS A 21 38.42 74.40 0.06
C HIS A 21 38.37 75.78 -0.63
N GLY A 22 39.06 76.79 -0.09
CA GLY A 22 39.11 78.13 -0.65
C GLY A 22 37.92 79.02 -0.26
N TYR A 23 37.17 78.68 0.79
CA TYR A 23 36.09 79.53 1.27
C TYR A 23 36.64 80.81 1.92
N LEU A 24 36.16 81.97 1.46
CA LEU A 24 36.43 83.27 2.04
C LEU A 24 35.14 83.78 2.70
N GLY A 25 35.13 83.88 4.03
CA GLY A 25 34.00 84.42 4.75
C GLY A 25 33.72 85.89 4.38
N GLU A 26 32.46 86.28 4.50
CA GLU A 26 31.96 87.62 4.11
C GLU A 26 32.70 88.77 4.81
N GLU A 27 33.16 88.55 6.04
CA GLU A 27 33.97 89.52 6.79
C GLU A 27 35.33 89.80 6.16
N LYS A 28 35.92 88.82 5.46
CA LYS A 28 37.18 88.99 4.72
C LYS A 28 36.94 89.61 3.36
N LEU A 29 35.89 89.19 2.65
CA LEU A 29 35.51 89.76 1.35
C LEU A 29 35.14 91.25 1.46
N ARG A 30 34.52 91.66 2.57
CA ARG A 30 34.21 93.08 2.86
C ARG A 30 35.44 93.98 3.00
N LYS A 31 36.63 93.42 3.24
CA LYS A 31 37.88 94.19 3.37
C LYS A 31 38.60 94.40 2.03
N ILE A 32 38.10 93.80 0.96
CA ILE A 32 38.62 93.93 -0.40
C ILE A 32 37.83 95.06 -1.10
N ASP A 33 38.51 95.89 -1.89
CA ASP A 33 37.84 96.90 -2.69
C ASP A 33 36.85 96.27 -3.69
N PRO A 34 35.77 96.96 -4.10
CA PRO A 34 34.69 96.35 -4.87
C PRO A 34 35.11 95.76 -6.23
N GLU A 35 36.12 96.33 -6.89
CA GLU A 35 36.55 95.91 -8.23
C GLU A 35 37.42 94.66 -8.16
N THR A 36 38.40 94.66 -7.25
CA THR A 36 39.22 93.47 -6.95
C THR A 36 38.37 92.35 -6.36
N ARG A 37 37.40 92.68 -5.50
CA ARG A 37 36.44 91.71 -4.95
C ARG A 37 35.70 90.99 -6.07
N ARG A 38 35.18 91.73 -7.06
CA ARG A 38 34.47 91.13 -8.20
C ARG A 38 35.36 90.21 -9.03
N TYR A 39 36.61 90.63 -9.30
CA TYR A 39 37.58 89.78 -10.02
C TYR A 39 37.91 88.49 -9.27
N VAL A 40 38.14 88.59 -7.95
CA VAL A 40 38.41 87.43 -7.08
C VAL A 40 37.19 86.50 -7.03
N GLU A 41 35.98 87.04 -6.88
CA GLU A 41 34.74 86.27 -6.90
C GLU A 41 34.51 85.57 -8.25
N GLU A 42 34.75 86.25 -9.38
CA GLU A 42 34.64 85.65 -10.72
C GLU A 42 35.69 84.53 -10.96
N ALA A 43 36.93 84.73 -10.51
CA ALA A 43 38.00 83.74 -10.64
C ALA A 43 37.74 82.50 -9.76
N LEU A 44 37.31 82.71 -8.52
CA LEU A 44 36.91 81.63 -7.61
C LEU A 44 35.69 80.88 -8.15
N LEU A 45 34.67 81.59 -8.66
CA LEU A 45 33.51 80.97 -9.27
C LEU A 45 33.88 80.09 -10.47
N LYS A 46 34.76 80.55 -11.37
CA LYS A 46 35.24 79.73 -12.49
C LYS A 46 35.98 78.48 -12.03
N LYS A 47 36.86 78.60 -11.04
CA LYS A 47 37.58 77.46 -10.45
C LYS A 47 36.59 76.46 -9.82
N ASP A 48 35.63 76.98 -9.07
CA ASP A 48 34.62 76.21 -8.35
C ASP A 48 33.65 75.52 -9.32
N LEU A 49 33.31 76.14 -10.45
CA LEU A 49 32.51 75.51 -11.51
C LEU A 49 33.25 74.32 -12.14
N MET A 50 34.57 74.41 -12.35
CA MET A 50 35.36 73.29 -12.87
C MET A 50 35.38 72.10 -11.89
N ILE A 51 35.55 72.35 -10.59
CA ILE A 51 35.63 71.30 -9.56
C ILE A 51 34.23 70.74 -9.24
N GLY A 52 33.27 71.63 -8.99
CA GLY A 52 31.94 71.27 -8.52
C GLY A 52 31.02 70.71 -9.62
N SER A 53 31.30 70.97 -10.91
CA SER A 53 30.57 70.31 -12.03
C SER A 53 30.67 68.79 -12.00
N SER A 54 31.81 68.24 -11.54
CA SER A 54 31.99 66.80 -11.36
C SER A 54 31.14 66.25 -10.21
N VAL A 55 31.08 66.98 -9.09
CA VAL A 55 30.22 66.64 -7.93
C VAL A 55 28.75 66.66 -8.33
N MET A 56 28.33 67.69 -9.06
CA MET A 56 26.96 67.87 -9.55
C MET A 56 26.54 66.78 -10.55
N THR A 57 27.42 66.47 -11.50
CA THR A 57 27.17 65.42 -12.50
C THR A 57 27.05 64.05 -11.82
N LEU A 58 27.90 63.76 -10.84
CA LEU A 58 27.83 62.52 -10.06
C LEU A 58 26.55 62.45 -9.21
N ALA A 59 26.21 63.52 -8.48
CA ALA A 59 25.00 63.55 -7.63
C ALA A 59 23.70 63.42 -8.45
N LYS A 60 23.65 63.99 -9.66
CA LYS A 60 22.50 63.89 -10.57
C LYS A 60 22.41 62.56 -11.32
N ASN A 61 23.55 62.01 -11.79
CA ASN A 61 23.56 60.80 -12.62
C ASN A 61 23.39 59.49 -11.84
N LEU A 62 23.55 59.51 -10.52
CA LEU A 62 23.39 58.32 -9.67
C LEU A 62 21.95 57.99 -9.31
N TYR A 63 21.03 58.95 -9.42
CA TYR A 63 19.68 58.78 -8.88
C TYR A 63 18.61 59.28 -9.85
N THR A 64 17.79 58.35 -10.33
CA THR A 64 16.59 58.64 -11.13
C THR A 64 15.45 59.21 -10.27
N SER A 65 15.49 59.00 -8.94
CA SER A 65 14.54 59.55 -7.96
C SER A 65 15.24 60.48 -6.96
N LYS A 66 14.63 61.66 -6.71
CA LYS A 66 15.12 62.66 -5.74
C LYS A 66 15.05 62.21 -4.28
N ALA A 67 14.39 61.08 -3.98
CA ALA A 67 14.18 60.60 -2.62
C ALA A 67 15.07 59.40 -2.23
N ARG A 68 15.98 58.95 -3.10
CA ARG A 68 16.87 57.79 -2.83
C ARG A 68 17.94 58.08 -1.77
N PHE A 69 18.15 59.35 -1.39
CA PHE A 69 19.07 59.76 -0.33
C PHE A 69 18.73 59.14 1.04
N ILE A 70 17.46 58.75 1.27
CA ILE A 70 17.00 58.12 2.52
C ILE A 70 17.80 56.85 2.80
N PHE A 71 17.99 56.01 1.78
CA PHE A 71 18.74 54.76 1.92
C PHE A 71 20.25 55.00 2.13
N GLU A 72 20.81 56.06 1.55
CA GLU A 72 22.20 56.45 1.81
C GLU A 72 22.39 56.94 3.26
N LEU A 73 21.40 57.64 3.82
CA LEU A 73 21.42 58.04 5.23
C LEU A 73 21.28 56.85 6.17
N LEU A 74 20.38 55.90 5.85
CA LEU A 74 20.26 54.64 6.59
C LEU A 74 21.56 53.84 6.60
N GLN A 75 22.20 53.72 5.44
CA GLN A 75 23.50 53.06 5.31
C GLN A 75 24.59 53.80 6.11
N ASN A 76 24.59 55.14 6.06
CA ASN A 76 25.53 55.93 6.85
C ASN A 76 25.34 55.74 8.35
N ALA A 77 24.09 55.69 8.82
CA ALA A 77 23.78 55.41 10.21
C ALA A 77 24.25 53.99 10.60
N ASP A 78 23.92 52.96 9.81
CA ASP A 78 24.35 51.58 10.10
C ASP A 78 25.88 51.38 10.12
N ASP A 79 26.61 52.15 9.32
CA ASP A 79 28.07 52.12 9.27
C ASP A 79 28.75 52.75 10.50
N ASN A 80 28.00 53.47 11.35
CA ASN A 80 28.57 54.13 12.52
C ASN A 80 28.92 53.13 13.64
N SER A 81 29.67 53.64 14.63
CA SER A 81 29.99 52.90 15.85
C SER A 81 28.95 53.17 16.93
N TYR A 82 28.53 52.11 17.63
CA TYR A 82 27.51 52.17 18.68
C TYR A 82 28.01 51.56 19.99
N MET A 83 29.31 51.71 20.29
CA MET A 83 29.92 51.13 21.49
C MET A 83 29.38 51.78 22.77
N ILE A 84 29.12 53.09 22.76
CA ILE A 84 28.57 53.82 23.91
C ILE A 84 27.13 53.37 24.16
N ALA A 85 26.32 53.27 23.11
CA ALA A 85 24.96 52.76 23.20
C ALA A 85 24.93 51.31 23.73
N ALA A 86 25.82 50.45 23.23
CA ALA A 86 25.94 49.07 23.71
C ALA A 86 26.35 49.02 25.20
N ALA A 87 27.31 49.86 25.62
CA ALA A 87 27.76 49.93 27.01
C ALA A 87 26.67 50.44 27.98
N SER A 88 25.76 51.29 27.52
CA SER A 88 24.62 51.79 28.30
C SER A 88 23.38 50.88 28.23
N GLY A 89 23.46 49.72 27.57
CA GLY A 89 22.32 48.82 27.35
C GLY A 89 21.25 49.38 26.41
N SER A 90 21.58 50.43 25.65
CA SER A 90 20.69 51.07 24.68
C SER A 90 20.77 50.37 23.32
N VAL A 91 19.62 50.17 22.69
CA VAL A 91 19.54 49.53 21.37
C VAL A 91 19.97 50.53 20.28
N PRO A 92 20.86 50.17 19.34
CA PRO A 92 21.20 51.03 18.21
C PRO A 92 19.97 51.35 17.34
N PHE A 93 19.69 52.65 17.18
CA PHE A 93 18.53 53.13 16.45
C PHE A 93 18.86 54.27 15.49
N VAL A 94 17.94 54.48 14.56
CA VAL A 94 17.83 55.68 13.75
C VAL A 94 16.38 56.17 13.75
N SER A 95 16.16 57.47 13.89
CA SER A 95 14.85 58.12 13.78
C SER A 95 14.85 59.16 12.67
N PHE A 96 13.75 59.20 11.92
CA PHE A 96 13.45 60.23 10.93
C PHE A 96 12.21 61.01 11.37
N HIS A 97 12.36 62.32 11.51
CA HIS A 97 11.25 63.25 11.77
C HIS A 97 11.04 64.06 10.49
N VAL A 98 9.99 63.73 9.76
CA VAL A 98 9.69 64.25 8.41
C VAL A 98 8.68 65.39 8.55
N HIS A 99 9.17 66.63 8.51
CA HIS A 99 8.34 67.84 8.52
C HIS A 99 8.15 68.39 7.10
N PRO A 100 7.13 69.25 6.87
CA PRO A 100 6.87 69.81 5.53
C PRO A 100 8.04 70.59 4.91
N ARG A 101 8.91 71.17 5.76
CA ARG A 101 10.02 72.05 5.35
C ARG A 101 11.40 71.50 5.68
N HIS A 102 11.49 70.49 6.52
CA HIS A 102 12.77 69.92 6.93
C HIS A 102 12.63 68.46 7.37
N ILE A 103 13.73 67.73 7.39
CA ILE A 103 13.78 66.34 7.85
C ILE A 103 14.89 66.24 8.88
N ILE A 104 14.60 65.70 10.06
CA ILE A 104 15.59 65.47 11.12
C ILE A 104 15.89 63.98 11.16
N LEU A 105 17.16 63.63 10.97
CA LEU A 105 17.69 62.29 11.21
C LEU A 105 18.39 62.30 12.57
N GLU A 106 18.08 61.34 13.44
CA GLU A 106 18.85 61.13 14.66
C GLU A 106 19.31 59.69 14.78
N CYS A 107 20.51 59.47 15.33
CA CYS A 107 20.98 58.13 15.66
C CYS A 107 21.87 58.19 16.90
N ASN A 108 21.78 57.18 17.76
CA ASN A 108 22.53 57.09 19.03
C ASN A 108 23.94 56.52 18.84
N GLU A 109 24.63 56.94 17.78
CA GLU A 109 26.01 56.56 17.52
C GLU A 109 27.01 57.30 18.41
N ASP A 110 28.25 56.80 18.49
CA ASP A 110 29.28 57.29 19.40
C ASP A 110 29.69 58.76 19.14
N GLY A 111 29.49 59.24 17.91
CA GLY A 111 29.72 60.61 17.48
C GLY A 111 30.83 60.74 16.43
N PHE A 112 30.81 61.85 15.68
CA PHE A 112 31.74 62.12 14.60
C PHE A 112 33.17 62.26 15.12
N THR A 113 34.08 61.49 14.53
CA THR A 113 35.52 61.70 14.66
C THR A 113 36.00 62.78 13.69
N THR A 114 37.22 63.28 13.90
CA THR A 114 37.88 64.21 12.96
C THR A 114 37.95 63.64 11.53
N ALA A 115 38.15 62.32 11.40
CA ALA A 115 38.16 61.65 10.10
C ALA A 115 36.77 61.53 9.47
N ASN A 116 35.70 61.41 10.26
CA ASN A 116 34.34 61.48 9.71
C ASN A 116 34.08 62.85 9.09
N LEU A 117 34.48 63.94 9.76
CA LEU A 117 34.36 65.30 9.21
C LEU A 117 35.18 65.46 7.92
N SER A 118 36.44 65.05 7.90
CA SER A 118 37.27 65.15 6.68
C SER A 118 36.69 64.32 5.53
N ALA A 119 36.17 63.12 5.80
CA ALA A 119 35.60 62.24 4.79
C ALA A 119 34.27 62.77 4.24
N ILE A 120 33.36 63.25 5.10
CA ILE A 120 32.11 63.84 4.65
C ILE A 120 32.34 65.11 3.85
N CYS A 121 33.45 65.83 4.05
CA CYS A 121 33.82 67.03 3.27
C CYS A 121 34.59 66.72 1.97
N SER A 122 35.00 65.48 1.71
CA SER A 122 35.80 65.16 0.52
C SER A 122 34.94 64.84 -0.71
N VAL A 123 35.49 65.03 -1.91
CA VAL A 123 34.90 64.55 -3.18
C VAL A 123 35.66 63.32 -3.64
N GLY A 124 34.97 62.20 -3.89
CA GLY A 124 35.61 60.99 -4.43
C GLY A 124 36.48 60.22 -3.43
N LYS A 125 36.62 60.68 -2.17
CA LYS A 125 37.33 59.99 -1.09
C LYS A 125 36.36 59.70 0.05
N SER A 126 36.21 58.43 0.40
CA SER A 126 35.41 57.96 1.55
C SER A 126 36.35 57.50 2.67
N SER A 127 35.99 57.72 3.94
CA SER A 127 36.68 57.09 5.09
C SER A 127 36.43 55.59 5.19
N LYS A 128 35.47 55.07 4.41
CA LYS A 128 35.02 53.68 4.44
C LYS A 128 35.77 52.81 3.43
N THR A 129 37.09 52.97 3.33
CA THR A 129 37.93 52.03 2.55
C THR A 129 37.85 50.66 3.23
N GLY A 130 37.25 49.66 2.58
CA GLY A 130 37.43 48.27 3.02
C GLY A 130 36.19 47.45 3.40
N ALA A 131 35.01 48.06 3.50
CA ALA A 131 33.81 47.32 3.95
C ALA A 131 33.16 46.54 2.79
N GLN A 132 33.16 45.20 2.87
CA GLN A 132 32.42 44.33 1.95
C GLN A 132 30.90 44.55 2.06
N GLY A 133 30.20 44.67 0.93
CA GLY A 133 28.74 44.81 0.87
C GLY A 133 28.21 46.25 0.97
N TYR A 134 29.06 47.25 1.23
CA TYR A 134 28.64 48.66 1.35
C TYR A 134 29.00 49.44 0.08
N ILE A 135 27.99 49.95 -0.63
CA ILE A 135 28.14 50.67 -1.92
C ILE A 135 28.69 52.12 -1.74
N GLY A 136 29.07 52.54 -0.53
CA GLY A 136 29.40 53.93 -0.18
C GLY A 136 30.80 54.44 -0.60
N GLU A 137 31.54 53.70 -1.42
CA GLU A 137 32.99 53.94 -1.60
C GLU A 137 33.37 55.20 -2.39
N LYS A 138 32.46 55.73 -3.22
CA LYS A 138 32.79 56.92 -4.04
C LYS A 138 32.71 58.26 -3.26
N GLY A 139 32.39 58.26 -1.97
CA GLY A 139 32.33 59.50 -1.16
C GLY A 139 31.25 60.51 -1.60
N ILE A 140 30.25 60.05 -2.37
CA ILE A 140 29.21 60.88 -2.99
C ILE A 140 27.79 60.59 -2.48
N GLY A 141 27.60 59.50 -1.72
CA GLY A 141 26.28 59.07 -1.21
C GLY A 141 25.60 60.15 -0.38
N PHE A 142 26.33 60.74 0.59
CA PHE A 142 25.82 61.86 1.39
C PHE A 142 25.45 63.08 0.54
N LYS A 143 26.13 63.35 -0.58
CA LYS A 143 25.85 64.55 -1.41
C LYS A 143 24.50 64.48 -2.12
N SER A 144 23.90 63.30 -2.21
CA SER A 144 22.55 63.11 -2.77
C SER A 144 21.46 63.85 -1.98
N VAL A 145 21.68 64.14 -0.69
CA VAL A 145 20.73 64.91 0.14
C VAL A 145 20.44 66.29 -0.44
N PHE A 146 21.39 66.90 -1.17
CA PHE A 146 21.21 68.23 -1.76
C PHE A 146 20.25 68.25 -2.96
N MET A 147 19.83 67.08 -3.44
CA MET A 147 18.75 66.95 -4.41
C MET A 147 17.39 67.27 -3.79
N ALA A 148 17.26 67.11 -2.47
CA ALA A 148 16.05 67.39 -1.69
C ALA A 148 16.19 68.62 -0.79
N ALA A 149 17.39 68.89 -0.25
CA ALA A 149 17.68 69.94 0.70
C ALA A 149 18.63 71.01 0.16
N TRP A 150 18.44 72.27 0.57
CA TRP A 150 19.38 73.35 0.26
C TRP A 150 20.41 73.57 1.38
N LYS A 151 20.10 73.16 2.61
CA LYS A 151 20.99 73.23 3.76
C LYS A 151 20.94 71.91 4.53
N VAL A 152 22.08 71.45 4.99
CA VAL A 152 22.22 70.30 5.89
C VAL A 152 23.03 70.71 7.09
N HIS A 153 22.41 70.66 8.27
CA HIS A 153 23.05 70.94 9.55
C HIS A 153 23.37 69.63 10.26
N VAL A 154 24.62 69.45 10.68
CA VAL A 154 25.11 68.25 11.36
C VAL A 154 25.56 68.63 12.77
N GLN A 155 24.98 67.99 13.77
CA GLN A 155 25.32 68.10 15.18
C GLN A 155 25.75 66.72 15.67
N SER A 156 26.98 66.61 16.18
CA SER A 156 27.52 65.32 16.64
C SER A 156 28.65 65.54 17.64
N GLY A 157 28.43 65.20 18.90
CA GLY A 157 29.35 65.51 19.99
C GLY A 157 29.70 67.00 20.03
N ALA A 158 31.00 67.33 19.92
CA ALA A 158 31.49 68.71 19.92
C ALA A 158 31.28 69.46 18.58
N PHE A 159 30.88 68.78 17.51
CA PHE A 159 30.69 69.38 16.18
C PHE A 159 29.29 69.95 15.99
N SER A 160 29.20 71.18 15.46
CA SER A 160 27.98 71.78 14.90
C SER A 160 28.34 72.58 13.66
N PHE A 161 28.00 72.07 12.49
CA PHE A 161 28.36 72.68 11.20
C PHE A 161 27.31 72.39 10.13
N SER A 162 27.26 73.25 9.12
CA SER A 162 26.32 73.14 8.02
C SER A 162 27.01 73.15 6.67
N PHE A 163 26.35 72.52 5.72
CA PHE A 163 26.61 72.63 4.29
C PHE A 163 25.41 73.32 3.65
N THR A 164 25.68 74.25 2.73
CA THR A 164 24.62 74.98 2.02
C THR A 164 24.89 74.92 0.53
N HIS A 165 23.91 74.42 -0.22
CA HIS A 165 23.95 74.40 -1.67
C HIS A 165 22.58 74.68 -2.27
N ARG A 166 22.46 75.75 -3.07
CA ARG A 166 21.24 76.12 -3.79
C ARG A 166 21.33 75.77 -5.28
N LYS A 167 20.15 75.62 -5.91
CA LYS A 167 20.04 75.33 -7.34
C LYS A 167 20.73 76.43 -8.16
N GLY A 168 21.73 76.05 -8.96
CA GLY A 168 22.49 76.97 -9.83
C GLY A 168 23.86 77.37 -9.28
N GLU A 169 24.20 76.99 -8.05
CA GLU A 169 25.54 77.22 -7.49
C GLU A 169 26.58 76.22 -8.03
N SER A 170 27.86 76.50 -7.77
CA SER A 170 29.01 75.74 -8.29
C SER A 170 29.06 74.27 -7.85
N GLY A 171 28.40 73.90 -6.74
CA GLY A 171 28.47 72.56 -6.12
C GLY A 171 29.46 72.47 -4.95
N MET A 172 30.35 73.46 -4.78
CA MET A 172 31.31 73.51 -3.67
C MET A 172 30.65 73.56 -2.28
N GLY A 173 29.49 74.21 -2.18
CA GLY A 173 28.71 74.27 -0.95
C GLY A 173 28.24 72.91 -0.41
N MET A 174 28.25 71.87 -1.25
CA MET A 174 27.97 70.50 -0.81
C MET A 174 29.11 69.88 0.00
N ILE A 175 30.35 70.38 -0.12
CA ILE A 175 31.57 69.78 0.45
C ILE A 175 32.28 70.70 1.44
N SER A 176 32.02 72.00 1.40
CA SER A 176 32.63 72.99 2.29
C SER A 176 31.79 73.19 3.55
N PRO A 177 32.26 72.74 4.73
CA PRO A 177 31.53 72.92 5.96
C PRO A 177 31.64 74.38 6.44
N VAL A 178 30.59 74.87 7.08
CA VAL A 178 30.55 76.17 7.75
C VAL A 178 30.16 75.94 9.20
N TRP A 179 30.93 76.45 10.15
CA TRP A 179 30.59 76.34 11.56
C TRP A 179 29.26 77.02 11.85
N GLU A 180 28.38 76.36 12.59
CA GLU A 180 27.08 76.89 12.98
C GLU A 180 26.97 76.87 14.50
N GLU A 181 26.90 78.05 15.13
CA GLU A 181 26.70 78.11 16.58
C GLU A 181 25.28 77.70 16.95
N THR A 182 25.17 76.74 17.85
CA THR A 182 23.92 76.30 18.45
C THR A 182 23.97 76.41 19.97
N GLY A 183 22.88 76.90 20.58
CA GLY A 183 22.71 76.87 22.04
C GLY A 183 22.24 75.50 22.56
N GLU A 184 21.94 74.57 21.66
CA GLU A 184 21.44 73.23 21.98
C GLU A 184 22.60 72.26 22.24
N GLU A 185 22.60 71.61 23.39
CA GLU A 185 23.48 70.48 23.71
C GLU A 185 22.71 69.17 23.57
N LEU A 186 23.13 68.31 22.64
CA LEU A 186 22.52 67.00 22.44
C LEU A 186 22.98 66.03 23.54
N ALA A 187 22.05 65.24 24.07
CA ALA A 187 22.36 64.19 25.03
C ALA A 187 23.22 63.09 24.36
N SER A 188 24.43 62.88 24.85
CA SER A 188 25.32 61.83 24.33
C SER A 188 24.86 60.43 24.76
N PRO A 189 24.96 59.40 23.91
CA PRO A 189 25.39 59.42 22.50
C PRO A 189 24.24 59.82 21.54
N LEU A 190 24.44 60.86 20.73
CA LEU A 190 23.48 61.26 19.69
C LEU A 190 24.15 62.09 18.58
N THR A 191 23.85 61.73 17.34
CA THR A 191 24.12 62.53 16.15
C THR A 191 22.81 62.92 15.50
N ARG A 192 22.63 64.23 15.25
CA ARG A 192 21.48 64.81 14.55
C ARG A 192 21.91 65.41 13.22
N ILE A 193 21.18 65.09 12.15
CA ILE A 193 21.34 65.69 10.83
C ILE A 193 20.00 66.29 10.41
N THR A 194 19.94 67.62 10.28
CA THR A 194 18.75 68.36 9.86
C THR A 194 18.88 68.80 8.40
N LEU A 195 17.99 68.28 7.55
CA LEU A 195 17.90 68.59 6.14
C LEU A 195 16.83 69.66 5.92
N HIS A 196 17.20 70.87 5.53
CA HIS A 196 16.24 71.92 5.17
C HIS A 196 15.87 71.79 3.69
N LEU A 197 14.62 71.44 3.41
CA LEU A 197 14.14 71.14 2.06
C LEU A 197 14.13 72.37 1.17
N HIS A 198 14.30 72.20 -0.15
CA HIS A 198 14.19 73.31 -1.11
C HIS A 198 12.80 73.97 -1.03
N GLU A 199 12.78 75.30 -0.94
CA GLU A 199 11.55 76.10 -0.85
C GLU A 199 11.37 77.07 -2.02
N THR A 200 12.44 77.30 -2.77
CA THR A 200 12.46 78.24 -3.90
C THR A 200 12.50 77.47 -5.22
N GLY A 201 11.52 77.70 -6.09
CA GLY A 201 11.42 77.04 -7.40
C GLY A 201 9.97 76.96 -7.89
N ASP A 202 9.75 76.15 -8.93
CA ASP A 202 8.41 75.81 -9.42
C ASP A 202 7.61 75.05 -8.34
N GLU A 203 6.48 75.62 -7.89
CA GLU A 203 5.66 75.05 -6.81
C GLU A 203 5.21 73.62 -7.11
N GLY A 204 4.82 73.34 -8.37
CA GLY A 204 4.41 72.00 -8.79
C GLY A 204 5.56 70.97 -8.72
N SER A 205 6.80 71.36 -9.01
CA SER A 205 7.97 70.51 -8.83
C SER A 205 8.34 70.31 -7.36
N LEU A 206 8.15 71.31 -6.50
CA LEU A 206 8.44 71.22 -5.07
C LEU A 206 7.42 70.31 -4.37
N ALA A 207 6.13 70.48 -4.67
CA ALA A 207 5.06 69.62 -4.18
C ALA A 207 5.29 68.15 -4.54
N ARG A 208 5.56 67.85 -5.82
CA ARG A 208 5.90 66.48 -6.27
C ARG A 208 7.13 65.91 -5.56
N THR A 209 8.15 66.72 -5.31
CA THR A 209 9.36 66.25 -4.61
C THR A 209 9.03 65.89 -3.16
N ARG A 210 8.20 66.67 -2.46
CA ARG A 210 7.75 66.38 -1.09
C ARG A 210 6.89 65.12 -1.04
N GLU A 211 5.96 64.98 -1.98
CA GLU A 211 5.12 63.78 -2.13
C GLU A 211 5.99 62.52 -2.33
N THR A 212 6.93 62.54 -3.27
CA THR A 212 7.86 61.42 -3.50
C THR A 212 8.71 61.09 -2.26
N ILE A 213 9.11 62.08 -1.46
CA ILE A 213 9.87 61.83 -0.23
C ILE A 213 8.98 61.15 0.82
N ASN A 214 7.76 61.65 1.02
CA ASN A 214 6.80 61.05 1.96
C ASN A 214 6.46 59.62 1.56
N GLU A 215 6.15 59.38 0.28
CA GLU A 215 5.89 58.04 -0.26
C GLU A 215 7.06 57.08 0.00
N GLN A 216 8.31 57.53 -0.17
CA GLN A 216 9.48 56.68 0.09
C GLN A 216 9.64 56.33 1.58
N PHE A 217 9.34 57.25 2.49
CA PHE A 217 9.33 56.94 3.93
C PHE A 217 8.19 56.00 4.32
N GLU A 218 7.01 56.15 3.72
CA GLU A 218 5.86 55.26 3.94
C GLU A 218 6.12 53.84 3.40
N GLN A 219 6.79 53.75 2.25
CA GLN A 219 7.19 52.51 1.59
C GLN A 219 8.47 51.88 2.18
N LEU A 220 9.09 52.50 3.18
CA LEU A 220 10.30 51.96 3.79
C LEU A 220 10.00 50.62 4.49
N GLU A 221 10.49 49.54 3.88
CA GLU A 221 10.25 48.19 4.39
C GLU A 221 11.12 47.87 5.62
N GLU A 222 10.52 47.15 6.58
CA GLU A 222 11.23 46.65 7.75
C GLU A 222 12.26 45.56 7.42
N THR A 223 12.16 44.92 6.25
CA THR A 223 13.04 43.84 5.76
C THR A 223 14.50 44.27 5.65
N ILE A 224 14.75 45.57 5.49
CA ILE A 224 16.09 46.16 5.47
C ILE A 224 16.87 45.83 6.75
N LEU A 225 16.20 45.78 7.92
CA LEU A 225 16.82 45.45 9.20
C LEU A 225 17.39 44.02 9.26
N LEU A 226 16.97 43.11 8.35
CA LEU A 226 17.52 41.75 8.29
C LEU A 226 19.01 41.73 7.96
N PHE A 227 19.47 42.74 7.21
CA PHE A 227 20.82 42.82 6.66
C PHE A 227 21.65 43.98 7.20
N MET A 228 21.05 44.80 8.07
CA MET A 228 21.73 45.86 8.83
C MET A 228 22.69 45.24 9.86
N LYS A 229 23.92 45.75 9.92
CA LYS A 229 24.96 45.24 10.81
C LYS A 229 24.71 45.70 12.24
N ASN A 230 24.55 47.01 12.43
CA ASN A 230 24.50 47.65 13.74
C ASN A 230 23.06 48.03 14.13
N LEU A 231 22.33 48.71 13.24
CA LEU A 231 20.98 49.18 13.51
C LEU A 231 20.02 48.03 13.82
N LYS A 232 19.17 48.24 14.84
CA LYS A 232 18.11 47.29 15.22
C LYS A 232 16.72 47.93 15.23
N VAL A 233 16.65 49.25 15.27
CA VAL A 233 15.39 50.01 15.28
C VAL A 233 15.45 51.13 14.26
N ILE A 234 14.39 51.27 13.45
CA ILE A 234 14.16 52.40 12.54
C ILE A 234 12.83 53.03 12.93
N ASN A 235 12.85 54.31 13.29
CA ASN A 235 11.66 55.09 13.58
C ASN A 235 11.44 56.13 12.48
N VAL A 236 10.19 56.32 12.07
CA VAL A 236 9.77 57.36 11.13
C VAL A 236 8.56 58.05 11.74
N SER A 237 8.61 59.36 11.86
CA SER A 237 7.51 60.20 12.34
C SER A 237 7.26 61.31 11.34
N CYS A 238 6.07 61.36 10.77
CA CYS A 238 5.65 62.38 9.81
C CYS A 238 4.83 63.45 10.53
N TYR A 239 5.07 64.71 10.18
CA TYR A 239 4.46 65.87 10.81
C TYR A 239 3.67 66.69 9.79
N GLY A 240 2.52 67.21 10.22
CA GLY A 240 1.74 68.17 9.45
C GLY A 240 2.23 69.62 9.64
N ASP A 241 1.56 70.57 8.99
CA ASP A 241 1.90 72.00 9.08
C ASP A 241 1.77 72.58 10.50
N GLY A 242 0.97 71.95 11.37
CA GLY A 242 0.77 72.35 12.77
C GLY A 242 1.70 71.68 13.79
N GLU A 243 2.83 71.10 13.35
CA GLU A 243 3.81 70.35 14.18
C GLU A 243 3.25 69.13 14.94
N ASN A 244 2.02 68.74 14.65
CA ASN A 244 1.43 67.50 15.16
C ASN A 244 1.88 66.32 14.31
N ILE A 245 2.15 65.19 14.97
CA ILE A 245 2.47 63.91 14.30
C ILE A 245 1.20 63.42 13.58
N THR A 246 1.28 63.28 12.26
CA THR A 246 0.17 62.78 11.42
C THR A 246 0.23 61.26 11.31
N SER A 247 1.44 60.71 11.21
CA SER A 247 1.68 59.26 11.22
C SER A 247 3.05 58.96 11.82
N SER A 248 3.20 57.77 12.39
CA SER A 248 4.51 57.25 12.80
C SER A 248 4.61 55.75 12.56
N ALA A 249 5.83 55.28 12.29
CA ALA A 249 6.16 53.88 12.12
C ALA A 249 7.44 53.56 12.89
N SER A 250 7.44 52.47 13.63
CA SER A 250 8.61 51.94 14.32
C SER A 250 8.84 50.50 13.89
N CYS A 251 10.00 50.24 13.28
CA CYS A 251 10.43 48.94 12.81
C CYS A 251 11.54 48.43 13.74
N THR A 252 11.42 47.21 14.26
CA THR A 252 12.40 46.59 15.15
C THR A 252 12.71 45.17 14.69
N ILE A 253 13.99 44.77 14.74
CA ILE A 253 14.39 43.38 14.54
C ILE A 253 14.72 42.70 15.87
N LEU A 254 14.15 41.51 16.07
CA LEU A 254 14.42 40.61 17.18
C LEU A 254 15.03 39.32 16.64
N ARG A 255 16.04 38.78 17.33
CA ARG A 255 16.70 37.51 16.97
C ARG A 255 16.63 36.55 18.16
N PRO A 256 15.48 35.91 18.41
CA PRO A 256 15.27 35.12 19.63
C PRO A 256 16.06 33.81 19.65
N ARG A 257 16.48 33.30 18.49
CA ARG A 257 17.31 32.09 18.34
C ARG A 257 18.20 32.19 17.10
N LEU A 258 19.18 31.29 17.02
CA LEU A 258 20.04 31.16 15.84
C LEU A 258 19.20 30.90 14.58
N ASN A 259 19.58 31.51 13.45
CA ASN A 259 18.93 31.36 12.15
C ASN A 259 17.45 31.79 12.12
N TYR A 260 16.98 32.61 13.06
CA TYR A 260 15.61 33.08 13.08
C TYR A 260 15.55 34.58 13.43
N ALA A 261 14.75 35.32 12.68
CA ALA A 261 14.53 36.74 12.88
C ALA A 261 13.04 37.06 12.86
N VAL A 262 12.64 37.99 13.74
CA VAL A 262 11.28 38.54 13.80
C VAL A 262 11.38 40.05 13.59
N LEU A 263 10.68 40.55 12.59
CA LEU A 263 10.52 41.97 12.37
C LEU A 263 9.17 42.41 12.94
N LYS A 264 9.19 43.42 13.80
CA LYS A 264 8.01 44.06 14.37
C LYS A 264 7.86 45.43 13.73
N ARG A 265 6.71 45.72 13.14
CA ARG A 265 6.35 47.05 12.64
C ARG A 265 5.14 47.57 13.41
N SER A 266 5.32 48.65 14.16
CA SER A 266 4.24 49.38 14.82
C SER A 266 3.95 50.64 14.00
N THR A 267 2.74 50.78 13.47
CA THR A 267 2.32 51.96 12.69
C THR A 267 1.17 52.65 13.41
N THR A 268 1.30 53.94 13.66
CA THR A 268 0.28 54.78 14.30
C THR A 268 -0.21 55.82 13.31
N GLY A 269 -1.53 55.85 13.09
CA GLY A 269 -2.19 56.85 12.24
C GLY A 269 -3.59 57.13 12.76
N ASN A 270 -4.02 58.40 12.75
CA ASN A 270 -5.33 58.83 13.24
C ASN A 270 -5.67 58.32 14.66
N GLY A 271 -4.67 58.27 15.55
CA GLY A 271 -4.83 57.81 16.94
C GLY A 271 -4.91 56.29 17.14
N THR A 272 -4.90 55.48 16.07
CA THR A 272 -4.91 54.01 16.16
C THR A 272 -3.51 53.46 15.89
N THR A 273 -3.04 52.54 16.74
CA THR A 273 -1.76 51.84 16.56
C THR A 273 -2.03 50.42 16.05
N LYS A 274 -1.46 50.06 14.91
CA LYS A 274 -1.43 48.70 14.36
C LYS A 274 -0.03 48.12 14.54
N VAL A 275 0.06 46.87 15.00
CA VAL A 275 1.33 46.16 15.13
C VAL A 275 1.29 44.92 14.25
N ASP A 276 2.26 44.80 13.35
CA ASP A 276 2.44 43.68 12.43
C ASP A 276 3.77 42.97 12.74
N PHE A 277 3.79 41.65 12.57
CA PHE A 277 4.98 40.81 12.74
C PHE A 277 5.29 40.05 11.44
N LYS A 278 6.58 39.97 11.08
CA LYS A 278 7.08 39.13 10.00
C LYS A 278 8.18 38.22 10.52
N TYR A 279 8.10 36.94 10.18
CA TYR A 279 9.01 35.90 10.67
C TYR A 279 9.89 35.40 9.53
N PHE A 280 11.16 35.14 9.83
CA PHE A 280 12.12 34.67 8.84
C PHE A 280 13.05 33.60 9.41
N HIS A 281 13.29 32.55 8.63
CA HIS A 281 14.50 31.74 8.80
C HIS A 281 15.65 32.38 8.03
N ILE A 282 16.82 32.49 8.65
CA ILE A 282 18.00 33.17 8.10
C ILE A 282 19.14 32.18 7.98
N THR A 283 19.73 32.10 6.80
CA THR A 283 20.94 31.30 6.57
C THR A 283 22.03 32.20 6.01
N THR A 284 23.22 32.16 6.62
CA THR A 284 24.39 32.93 6.19
C THR A 284 25.49 31.99 5.75
N HIS A 285 26.10 32.28 4.60
CA HIS A 285 27.16 31.48 4.00
C HIS A 285 28.29 32.39 3.52
N GLU A 286 29.55 31.99 3.72
CA GLU A 286 30.71 32.69 3.17
C GLU A 286 31.02 32.18 1.76
N ALA A 287 30.63 32.94 0.74
CA ALA A 287 31.04 32.69 -0.63
C ALA A 287 32.53 32.96 -0.79
N THR A 288 33.24 32.08 -1.49
CA THR A 288 34.70 32.16 -1.71
C THR A 288 35.05 32.16 -3.20
N ASN A 289 36.32 32.40 -3.54
CA ASN A 289 36.82 32.44 -4.92
C ASN A 289 36.14 33.49 -5.82
N LEU A 290 35.69 34.60 -5.24
CA LEU A 290 35.00 35.66 -5.97
C LEU A 290 35.98 36.53 -6.77
N ALA A 291 35.53 37.00 -7.93
CA ALA A 291 36.21 38.04 -8.69
C ALA A 291 36.09 39.41 -7.99
N ARG A 292 36.95 40.36 -8.37
CA ARG A 292 36.88 41.75 -7.90
C ARG A 292 35.52 42.38 -8.25
N ASN A 293 35.02 43.25 -7.38
CA ASN A 293 33.87 44.10 -7.65
C ASN A 293 34.38 45.32 -8.43
N GLU A 294 33.91 45.53 -9.66
CA GLU A 294 34.39 46.63 -10.51
C GLU A 294 33.98 48.02 -9.99
N ASN A 295 32.96 48.09 -9.13
CA ASN A 295 32.51 49.34 -8.52
C ASN A 295 33.31 49.74 -7.27
N ARG A 296 34.33 48.96 -6.90
CA ARG A 296 35.05 49.03 -5.63
C ARG A 296 36.54 49.30 -5.81
N THR A 297 37.11 50.12 -4.94
CA THR A 297 38.56 50.36 -4.85
C THR A 297 39.12 49.65 -3.62
N TYR A 298 40.13 48.81 -3.83
CA TYR A 298 40.73 48.01 -2.77
C TYR A 298 41.98 48.69 -2.20
N SER A 299 42.13 48.63 -0.88
CA SER A 299 43.39 49.03 -0.23
C SER A 299 44.51 48.04 -0.54
N GLU A 300 45.78 48.45 -0.40
CA GLU A 300 46.94 47.56 -0.58
C GLU A 300 46.86 46.31 0.32
N THR A 301 46.37 46.47 1.55
CA THR A 301 46.14 45.37 2.48
C THR A 301 45.09 44.39 1.97
N GLU A 302 43.99 44.87 1.40
CA GLU A 302 42.93 44.01 0.85
C GLU A 302 43.35 43.31 -0.44
N GLU A 303 44.17 43.96 -1.25
CA GLU A 303 44.77 43.36 -2.44
C GLU A 303 45.74 42.24 -2.05
N SER A 304 46.63 42.50 -1.09
CA SER A 304 47.60 41.50 -0.61
C SER A 304 46.94 40.28 0.05
N THR A 305 45.86 40.48 0.80
CA THR A 305 45.09 39.41 1.47
C THR A 305 44.02 38.80 0.58
N ARG A 306 43.81 39.35 -0.63
CA ARG A 306 42.70 39.02 -1.54
C ARG A 306 41.35 39.01 -0.82
N ALA A 307 41.12 39.97 0.07
CA ALA A 307 39.91 40.06 0.87
C ALA A 307 38.65 40.01 -0.02
N TYR A 308 38.70 40.65 -1.20
CA TYR A 308 37.63 40.66 -2.20
C TYR A 308 37.15 39.28 -2.66
N SER A 309 37.98 38.23 -2.52
CA SER A 309 37.66 36.88 -2.95
C SER A 309 36.63 36.17 -2.06
N LYS A 310 36.26 36.80 -0.94
CA LYS A 310 35.24 36.32 -0.01
C LYS A 310 34.09 37.31 0.12
N SER A 311 32.88 36.84 0.40
CA SER A 311 31.73 37.68 0.73
C SER A 311 30.65 36.87 1.43
N GLN A 312 29.91 37.50 2.35
CA GLN A 312 28.75 36.87 2.96
C GLN A 312 27.54 36.91 2.03
N VAL A 313 26.90 35.76 1.87
CA VAL A 313 25.58 35.61 1.28
C VAL A 313 24.60 35.32 2.41
N VAL A 314 23.51 36.07 2.47
CA VAL A 314 22.44 35.86 3.46
C VAL A 314 21.14 35.59 2.73
N LEU A 315 20.52 34.44 3.04
CA LEU A 315 19.20 34.09 2.56
C LEU A 315 18.20 34.23 3.70
N ALA A 316 17.07 34.89 3.42
CA ALA A 316 15.98 35.02 4.39
C ALA A 316 14.68 34.44 3.81
N PHE A 317 14.12 33.47 4.53
CA PHE A 317 12.95 32.69 4.11
C PHE A 317 11.74 33.13 4.93
N PRO A 318 10.74 33.78 4.33
CA PRO A 318 9.59 34.32 5.05
C PRO A 318 8.64 33.22 5.53
N LEU A 319 8.18 33.34 6.77
CA LEU A 319 7.37 32.37 7.51
C LEU A 319 6.13 33.02 8.11
N SER A 320 5.07 32.24 8.28
CA SER A 320 3.95 32.58 9.17
C SER A 320 4.39 32.52 10.64
N GLU A 321 3.52 33.01 11.54
CA GLU A 321 3.69 32.85 12.99
C GLU A 321 3.81 31.37 13.42
N THR A 322 3.16 30.47 12.67
CA THR A 322 3.18 29.02 12.87
C THR A 322 4.29 28.31 12.08
N ASN A 323 5.33 29.03 11.65
CA ASN A 323 6.47 28.49 10.91
C ASN A 323 6.11 27.79 9.58
N ILE A 324 5.06 28.26 8.89
CA ILE A 324 4.66 27.78 7.56
C ILE A 324 5.28 28.70 6.49
N PRO A 325 5.87 28.16 5.40
CA PRO A 325 6.43 28.96 4.32
C PRO A 325 5.43 29.95 3.69
N ILE A 326 5.81 31.23 3.61
CA ILE A 326 5.05 32.24 2.86
C ILE A 326 5.60 32.32 1.44
N ILE A 327 4.79 31.95 0.46
CA ILE A 327 5.21 31.80 -0.94
C ILE A 327 4.76 33.00 -1.77
N LYS A 328 5.63 34.00 -1.86
CA LYS A 328 5.46 35.18 -2.74
C LYS A 328 6.83 35.68 -3.22
N PRO A 329 6.91 36.35 -4.39
CA PRO A 329 8.17 36.94 -4.87
C PRO A 329 8.81 37.85 -3.83
N GLN A 330 10.12 37.75 -3.68
CA GLN A 330 10.94 38.53 -2.76
C GLN A 330 12.01 39.32 -3.50
N ASP A 331 12.49 40.39 -2.85
CA ASP A 331 13.56 41.22 -3.37
C ASP A 331 14.94 40.60 -3.18
N ILE A 332 15.84 40.92 -4.12
CA ILE A 332 17.27 40.80 -3.89
C ILE A 332 17.79 42.08 -3.24
N PHE A 333 18.82 41.92 -2.41
CA PHE A 333 19.44 42.99 -1.65
C PHE A 333 20.92 43.06 -1.99
N VAL A 334 21.40 44.30 -2.05
CA VAL A 334 22.83 44.65 -1.99
C VAL A 334 22.94 45.68 -0.87
N PHE A 335 22.80 45.18 0.35
CA PHE A 335 22.55 45.94 1.59
C PHE A 335 21.17 46.62 1.62
N LEU A 336 20.75 47.19 0.51
CA LEU A 336 19.44 47.80 0.29
C LEU A 336 18.63 46.98 -0.71
N PRO A 337 17.28 47.09 -0.67
CA PRO A 337 16.43 46.44 -1.66
C PRO A 337 16.76 46.95 -3.07
N VAL A 338 16.90 46.01 -4.01
CA VAL A 338 17.11 46.31 -5.42
C VAL A 338 15.81 46.14 -6.19
N ARG A 339 15.33 44.91 -6.34
CA ARG A 339 14.06 44.54 -7.00
C ARG A 339 13.73 43.06 -6.80
N PRO A 340 12.48 42.62 -7.08
CA PRO A 340 12.16 41.20 -7.10
C PRO A 340 12.64 40.54 -8.39
N VAL A 341 13.05 39.27 -8.28
CA VAL A 341 13.56 38.47 -9.41
C VAL A 341 12.88 37.10 -9.55
N GLY A 342 11.79 36.87 -8.80
CA GLY A 342 10.97 35.66 -8.88
C GLY A 342 11.25 34.60 -7.82
N PHE A 343 12.32 34.73 -7.02
CA PHE A 343 12.55 33.83 -5.87
C PHE A 343 11.58 34.12 -4.73
N LYS A 344 11.27 33.07 -3.96
CA LYS A 344 10.33 33.10 -2.82
C LYS A 344 11.01 33.37 -1.48
N PHE A 345 12.28 33.75 -1.53
CA PHE A 345 13.16 34.06 -0.40
C PHE A 345 14.05 35.24 -0.78
N LEU A 346 14.44 36.04 0.21
CA LEU A 346 15.29 37.21 -0.01
C LEU A 346 16.74 36.76 -0.20
N ILE A 347 17.46 37.43 -1.09
CA ILE A 347 18.86 37.14 -1.39
C ILE A 347 19.67 38.40 -1.15
N GLN A 348 20.48 38.42 -0.09
CA GLN A 348 21.44 39.48 0.20
C GLN A 348 22.83 39.01 -0.19
N ALA A 349 23.49 39.73 -1.09
CA ALA A 349 24.88 39.48 -1.47
C ALA A 349 25.56 40.75 -1.98
N ASP A 350 26.89 40.76 -1.99
CA ASP A 350 27.71 41.88 -2.50
C ASP A 350 27.78 41.89 -4.04
N PHE A 351 26.61 41.99 -4.68
CA PHE A 351 26.49 42.05 -6.12
C PHE A 351 27.06 43.37 -6.67
N VAL A 352 27.66 43.29 -7.85
CA VAL A 352 27.96 44.45 -8.70
C VAL A 352 26.65 44.99 -9.25
N THR A 353 26.32 46.23 -8.89
CA THR A 353 25.11 46.94 -9.32
C THR A 353 25.35 47.86 -10.50
N GLU A 354 24.29 48.15 -11.26
CA GLU A 354 24.30 49.23 -12.25
C GLU A 354 24.43 50.61 -11.57
N ALA A 355 24.76 51.66 -12.33
CA ALA A 355 24.95 53.00 -11.81
C ALA A 355 23.72 53.54 -11.04
N SER A 356 22.50 53.16 -11.46
CA SER A 356 21.23 53.51 -10.81
C SER A 356 21.00 52.80 -9.48
N ARG A 357 21.75 51.71 -9.21
CA ARG A 357 21.55 50.78 -8.08
C ARG A 357 20.15 50.16 -8.03
N GLN A 358 19.47 50.03 -9.18
CA GLN A 358 18.13 49.42 -9.29
C GLN A 358 18.14 48.06 -9.99
N ASP A 359 19.27 47.65 -10.59
CA ASP A 359 19.51 46.29 -11.07
C ASP A 359 20.98 45.90 -10.88
N ILE A 360 21.30 44.63 -11.13
CA ILE A 360 22.65 44.06 -11.06
C ILE A 360 23.27 43.88 -12.45
N VAL A 361 24.60 43.94 -12.52
CA VAL A 361 25.39 43.70 -13.73
C VAL A 361 25.50 42.19 -13.98
N LYS A 362 24.65 41.65 -14.84
CA LYS A 362 24.47 40.19 -15.02
C LYS A 362 25.66 39.48 -15.68
N ASP A 363 26.46 40.21 -16.44
CA ASP A 363 27.69 39.74 -17.10
C ASP A 363 28.95 39.90 -16.22
N SER A 364 28.82 40.48 -15.01
CA SER A 364 29.93 40.60 -14.07
C SER A 364 30.40 39.22 -13.59
N ARG A 365 31.71 38.98 -13.67
CA ARG A 365 32.34 37.73 -13.20
C ARG A 365 32.09 37.49 -11.71
N ARG A 366 32.04 38.56 -10.91
CA ARG A 366 31.74 38.46 -9.47
C ARG A 366 30.33 37.97 -9.24
N ASN A 367 29.34 38.54 -9.93
CA ASN A 367 27.93 38.16 -9.80
C ASN A 367 27.69 36.72 -10.21
N VAL A 368 28.32 36.26 -11.29
CA VAL A 368 28.31 34.84 -11.69
C VAL A 368 28.91 33.94 -10.61
N GLY A 369 30.01 34.36 -9.97
CA GLY A 369 30.62 33.65 -8.85
C GLY A 369 29.73 33.61 -7.60
N LEU A 370 29.01 34.70 -7.30
CA LEU A 370 28.07 34.76 -6.17
C LEU A 370 26.91 33.76 -6.33
N LEU A 371 26.51 33.40 -7.55
CA LEU A 371 25.49 32.37 -7.77
C LEU A 371 25.89 30.99 -7.19
N GLU A 372 27.19 30.66 -7.17
CA GLU A 372 27.67 29.44 -6.51
C GLU A 372 27.43 29.53 -4.99
N GLY A 373 27.85 30.64 -4.36
CA GLY A 373 27.66 30.86 -2.94
C GLY A 373 26.18 30.93 -2.53
N ILE A 374 25.30 31.46 -3.39
CA ILE A 374 23.84 31.46 -3.16
C ILE A 374 23.27 30.05 -3.23
N ALA A 375 23.71 29.22 -4.19
CA ALA A 375 23.28 27.83 -4.28
C ALA A 375 23.76 27.01 -3.06
N ASP A 376 24.98 27.25 -2.59
CA ASP A 376 25.53 26.62 -1.40
C ASP A 376 24.78 27.08 -0.13
N ALA A 377 24.49 28.38 0.00
CA ALA A 377 23.67 28.93 1.08
C ALA A 377 22.25 28.34 1.10
N PHE A 378 21.62 28.17 -0.06
CA PHE A 378 20.29 27.55 -0.16
C PHE A 378 20.34 26.09 0.28
N THR A 379 21.39 25.36 -0.14
CA THR A 379 21.58 23.96 0.25
C THR A 379 21.78 23.82 1.77
N GLU A 380 22.55 24.73 2.36
CA GLU A 380 22.72 24.81 3.81
C GLU A 380 21.40 25.13 4.53
N ALA A 381 20.59 26.04 3.98
CA ALA A 381 19.26 26.34 4.50
C ALA A 381 18.36 25.10 4.49
N VAL A 382 18.38 24.31 3.40
CA VAL A 382 17.63 23.05 3.31
C VAL A 382 18.04 22.06 4.39
N LEU A 383 19.34 21.89 4.64
CA LEU A 383 19.81 21.01 5.73
C LEU A 383 19.35 21.50 7.11
N GLN A 384 19.29 22.82 7.32
CA GLN A 384 18.72 23.41 8.53
C GLN A 384 17.21 23.15 8.63
N PHE A 385 16.47 23.26 7.50
CA PHE A 385 15.04 22.97 7.44
C PHE A 385 14.71 21.52 7.76
N CYS A 386 15.53 20.56 7.31
CA CYS A 386 15.37 19.15 7.64
C CYS A 386 15.34 18.92 9.17
N SER A 387 16.09 19.71 9.94
CA SER A 387 16.09 19.64 11.41
C SER A 387 14.93 20.41 12.08
N HIS A 388 14.18 21.21 11.34
CA HIS A 388 13.08 22.04 11.85
C HIS A 388 11.78 21.25 11.97
N GLU A 389 10.94 21.52 12.98
CA GLU A 389 9.68 20.80 13.24
C GLU A 389 8.73 20.73 12.02
N THR A 390 8.43 21.87 11.40
CA THR A 390 7.48 21.99 10.28
C THR A 390 8.16 22.01 8.91
N LEU A 391 9.21 22.82 8.77
CA LEU A 391 9.88 23.08 7.48
C LEU A 391 10.49 21.82 6.86
N ARG A 392 10.81 20.80 7.66
CA ARG A 392 11.36 19.52 7.18
C ARG A 392 10.48 18.85 6.11
N PHE A 393 9.17 19.11 6.13
CA PHE A 393 8.20 18.58 5.18
C PHE A 393 7.65 19.62 4.19
N GLN A 394 8.10 20.88 4.24
CA GLN A 394 7.50 22.00 3.49
C GLN A 394 8.51 22.91 2.77
N TRP A 395 9.83 22.73 2.99
CA TRP A 395 10.85 23.63 2.45
C TRP A 395 10.89 23.69 0.92
N MET A 396 10.49 22.61 0.24
CA MET A 396 10.43 22.52 -1.22
C MET A 396 9.54 23.60 -1.84
N ARG A 397 8.62 24.19 -1.06
CA ARG A 397 7.78 25.30 -1.50
C ARG A 397 8.60 26.53 -1.91
N TYR A 398 9.79 26.72 -1.35
CA TYR A 398 10.72 27.78 -1.74
C TYR A 398 11.48 27.50 -3.04
N LEU A 399 11.42 26.27 -3.57
CA LEU A 399 12.13 25.95 -4.79
C LEU A 399 11.60 26.78 -5.97
N PRO A 400 12.51 27.33 -6.79
CA PRO A 400 12.15 27.99 -8.03
C PRO A 400 11.68 26.96 -9.07
N ALA A 401 10.84 27.38 -10.01
CA ALA A 401 10.44 26.53 -11.13
C ALA A 401 11.61 26.30 -12.08
N ARG A 402 11.83 25.06 -12.55
CA ARG A 402 12.93 24.74 -13.48
C ARG A 402 12.64 25.12 -14.93
N GLU A 403 11.37 25.19 -15.33
CA GLU A 403 10.95 25.36 -16.72
C GLU A 403 10.30 26.72 -16.98
N ASP A 404 10.75 27.77 -16.31
CA ASP A 404 10.32 29.13 -16.66
C ASP A 404 11.04 29.58 -17.94
N LYS A 405 10.41 29.32 -19.09
CA LYS A 405 10.89 29.69 -20.43
C LYS A 405 11.08 31.19 -20.62
N ASN A 406 10.51 32.02 -19.74
CA ASN A 406 10.62 33.48 -19.77
C ASN A 406 11.66 34.01 -18.76
N SER A 407 12.35 33.12 -18.03
CA SER A 407 13.32 33.55 -17.03
C SER A 407 14.65 33.99 -17.65
N ASP A 408 15.22 35.03 -17.04
CA ASP A 408 16.55 35.54 -17.35
C ASP A 408 17.62 34.42 -17.26
N ARG A 409 18.49 34.32 -18.28
CA ARG A 409 19.57 33.30 -18.34
C ARG A 409 20.45 33.29 -17.08
N PHE A 410 20.69 34.46 -16.48
CA PHE A 410 21.47 34.60 -15.26
C PHE A 410 20.79 33.89 -14.08
N TRP A 411 19.51 34.14 -13.84
CA TRP A 411 18.75 33.52 -12.75
C TRP A 411 18.45 32.05 -13.01
N SER A 412 18.19 31.67 -14.27
CA SER A 412 18.11 30.27 -14.70
C SER A 412 19.36 29.47 -14.33
N SER A 413 20.55 30.08 -14.42
CA SER A 413 21.81 29.45 -13.99
C SER A 413 21.80 29.13 -12.49
N LEU A 414 21.28 30.03 -11.65
CA LEU A 414 21.15 29.78 -10.21
C LEU A 414 20.22 28.60 -9.91
N VAL A 415 19.07 28.51 -10.59
CA VAL A 415 18.13 27.37 -10.45
C VAL A 415 18.82 26.04 -10.76
N HIS A 416 19.63 25.99 -11.82
CA HIS A 416 20.41 24.79 -12.18
C HIS A 416 21.46 24.45 -11.12
N LYS A 417 22.17 25.45 -10.57
CA LYS A 417 23.15 25.24 -9.50
C LYS A 417 22.49 24.69 -8.24
N ILE A 418 21.35 25.25 -7.82
CA ILE A 418 20.55 24.74 -6.69
C ILE A 418 20.14 23.29 -6.93
N ALA A 419 19.57 22.97 -8.09
CA ALA A 419 19.15 21.62 -8.43
C ALA A 419 20.32 20.61 -8.39
N ASN A 420 21.48 20.99 -8.95
CA ASN A 420 22.67 20.15 -8.94
C ASN A 420 23.17 19.87 -7.52
N ARG A 421 23.22 20.89 -6.65
CA ARG A 421 23.65 20.71 -5.25
C ARG A 421 22.70 19.79 -4.48
N LEU A 422 21.39 20.02 -4.61
CA LEU A 422 20.37 19.21 -3.92
C LEU A 422 20.34 17.76 -4.39
N SER A 423 20.66 17.48 -5.67
CA SER A 423 20.57 16.13 -6.24
C SER A 423 21.39 15.06 -5.50
N SER A 424 22.50 15.46 -4.87
CA SER A 424 23.44 14.57 -4.16
C SER A 424 23.33 14.64 -2.63
N LYS A 425 22.58 15.61 -2.10
CA LYS A 425 22.51 15.86 -0.66
C LYS A 425 21.34 15.10 -0.05
N PRO A 426 21.52 14.48 1.13
CA PRO A 426 20.42 13.86 1.85
C PRO A 426 19.50 14.93 2.44
N VAL A 427 18.33 15.14 1.82
CA VAL A 427 17.42 16.26 2.15
C VAL A 427 15.94 15.85 2.28
N LEU A 428 15.61 14.58 2.05
CA LEU A 428 14.25 14.05 2.18
C LEU A 428 14.19 12.85 3.12
N TYR A 429 13.08 12.71 3.84
CA TYR A 429 12.84 11.58 4.73
C TYR A 429 12.17 10.41 4.01
N CYS A 430 12.62 9.18 4.32
CA CYS A 430 11.93 7.96 3.93
C CYS A 430 10.74 7.67 4.87
N HIS A 431 9.94 6.66 4.53
CA HIS A 431 8.74 6.29 5.31
C HIS A 431 9.01 5.56 6.63
N LYS A 432 10.18 4.93 6.79
CA LYS A 432 10.52 4.09 7.96
C LYS A 432 11.21 4.85 9.09
N LYS A 433 12.29 5.56 8.74
CA LYS A 433 13.19 6.21 9.69
C LYS A 433 13.17 7.72 9.52
N HIS A 434 13.75 8.42 10.49
CA HIS A 434 14.09 9.84 10.36
C HIS A 434 15.49 10.02 9.78
N ASP A 435 15.89 9.14 8.86
CA ASP A 435 17.12 9.29 8.10
C ASP A 435 16.84 10.07 6.81
N LEU A 436 17.82 10.89 6.42
CA LEU A 436 17.74 11.73 5.23
C LEU A 436 18.37 11.03 4.04
N HIS A 437 17.69 11.08 2.89
CA HIS A 437 18.13 10.49 1.63
C HIS A 437 18.18 11.54 0.52
N PRO A 438 19.07 11.34 -0.48
CA PRO A 438 19.05 12.14 -1.71
C PRO A 438 17.71 12.01 -2.45
N ILE A 439 17.28 13.10 -3.10
CA ILE A 439 16.01 13.16 -3.83
C ILE A 439 15.90 12.00 -4.85
N ALA A 440 16.98 11.70 -5.56
CA ALA A 440 17.03 10.66 -6.58
C ALA A 440 16.94 9.22 -6.03
N ASN A 441 17.13 9.02 -4.73
CA ASN A 441 17.09 7.69 -4.10
C ASN A 441 15.67 7.31 -3.66
N LEU A 442 14.81 8.31 -3.43
CA LEU A 442 13.43 8.07 -3.01
C LEU A 442 12.47 7.97 -4.18
N ARG A 443 11.34 7.30 -3.93
CA ARG A 443 10.25 7.05 -4.87
C ARG A 443 8.93 7.44 -4.25
N GLN A 444 8.12 8.10 -5.07
CA GLN A 444 6.70 8.25 -4.81
C GLN A 444 5.96 6.98 -5.21
N LEU A 445 4.95 6.61 -4.43
CA LEU A 445 4.07 5.50 -4.75
C LEU A 445 2.79 6.03 -5.40
N GLY A 446 2.33 5.32 -6.43
CA GLY A 446 1.01 5.60 -7.00
C GLY A 446 -0.11 5.21 -6.02
N PRO A 447 -1.32 5.81 -6.13
CA PRO A 447 -2.43 5.53 -5.22
C PRO A 447 -2.79 4.04 -5.09
N TRP A 448 -2.60 3.29 -6.18
CA TRP A 448 -2.89 1.85 -6.29
C TRP A 448 -1.90 0.96 -5.53
N PHE A 449 -0.82 1.53 -4.97
CA PHE A 449 0.20 0.79 -4.21
C PHE A 449 0.03 0.96 -2.70
N TYR A 450 -1.14 1.42 -2.27
CA TYR A 450 -1.52 1.53 -0.86
C TYR A 450 -2.70 0.62 -0.52
N ASP A 451 -2.70 0.10 0.70
CA ASP A 451 -3.84 -0.54 1.35
C ASP A 451 -4.00 0.09 2.75
N GLY A 452 -5.17 0.65 3.04
CA GLY A 452 -5.43 1.32 4.32
C GLY A 452 -4.47 2.47 4.66
N GLY A 453 -3.90 3.15 3.66
CA GLY A 453 -2.90 4.21 3.84
C GLY A 453 -1.48 3.71 4.13
N GLN A 454 -1.21 2.41 4.00
CA GLN A 454 0.14 1.84 4.11
C GLN A 454 0.59 1.27 2.75
N PRO A 455 1.89 1.38 2.40
CA PRO A 455 2.42 0.73 1.20
C PRO A 455 2.08 -0.76 1.19
N LEU A 456 1.78 -1.32 0.01
CA LEU A 456 1.48 -2.75 -0.12
C LEU A 456 2.65 -3.60 0.37
N PHE A 457 3.85 -3.27 -0.11
CA PHE A 457 5.09 -3.96 0.21
C PHE A 457 6.07 -3.03 0.91
N ASP A 458 6.86 -3.62 1.79
CA ASP A 458 7.97 -2.99 2.47
C ASP A 458 9.19 -2.96 1.53
N ASP A 459 9.90 -1.82 1.48
CA ASP A 459 11.08 -1.61 0.63
C ASP A 459 12.40 -2.12 1.25
N GLY A 460 12.31 -2.93 2.30
CA GLY A 460 13.44 -3.53 3.01
C GLY A 460 14.44 -2.48 3.51
N ASP A 461 15.70 -2.88 3.58
CA ASP A 461 16.80 -1.99 3.99
C ASP A 461 17.17 -0.95 2.93
N THR A 462 16.48 -0.95 1.78
CA THR A 462 16.78 -0.01 0.69
C THR A 462 16.19 1.38 0.93
N GLU A 463 15.18 1.49 1.79
CA GLU A 463 14.57 2.76 2.25
C GLU A 463 14.24 3.73 1.09
N GLN A 464 13.67 3.17 0.03
CA GLN A 464 13.39 3.83 -1.24
C GLN A 464 12.05 4.56 -1.26
N ILE A 465 11.13 4.31 -0.33
CA ILE A 465 9.80 4.94 -0.32
C ILE A 465 9.85 6.23 0.50
N ILE A 466 9.36 7.32 -0.09
CA ILE A 466 9.30 8.63 0.56
C ILE A 466 8.28 8.66 1.72
N SER A 467 8.53 9.48 2.74
CA SER A 467 7.61 9.66 3.88
C SER A 467 6.23 10.15 3.44
N GLN A 468 5.18 9.64 4.09
CA GLN A 468 3.80 10.10 3.89
C GLN A 468 3.48 11.44 4.57
N ASN A 469 4.42 11.99 5.36
CA ASN A 469 4.25 13.30 6.00
C ASN A 469 4.41 14.48 5.01
N TYR A 470 4.91 14.21 3.80
CA TYR A 470 4.99 15.21 2.75
C TYR A 470 3.64 15.37 2.05
N ASP A 471 3.23 16.62 1.84
CA ASP A 471 2.01 16.92 1.09
C ASP A 471 2.16 16.54 -0.40
N PRO A 472 1.15 15.92 -1.05
CA PRO A 472 1.23 15.57 -2.47
C PRO A 472 1.55 16.75 -3.42
N ALA A 473 1.06 17.95 -3.12
CA ALA A 473 1.37 19.15 -3.90
C ALA A 473 2.85 19.55 -3.78
N ASP A 474 3.44 19.33 -2.60
CA ASP A 474 4.86 19.58 -2.36
C ASP A 474 5.75 18.54 -3.06
N LEU A 475 5.31 17.27 -3.12
CA LEU A 475 6.00 16.22 -3.87
C LEU A 475 6.05 16.51 -5.37
N THR A 476 5.00 17.11 -5.91
CA THR A 476 4.95 17.55 -7.32
C THR A 476 6.07 18.53 -7.64
N VAL A 477 6.39 19.45 -6.72
CA VAL A 477 7.49 20.40 -6.90
C VAL A 477 8.84 19.67 -7.01
N LEU A 478 9.02 18.62 -6.21
CA LEU A 478 10.26 17.84 -6.17
C LEU A 478 10.48 16.98 -7.43
N GLU A 479 9.45 16.71 -8.24
CA GLU A 479 9.60 15.97 -9.49
C GLU A 479 10.56 16.67 -10.47
N GLY A 480 10.43 18.00 -10.59
CA GLY A 480 11.36 18.81 -11.36
C GLY A 480 12.81 18.69 -10.84
N TYR A 481 12.99 18.38 -9.56
CA TYR A 481 14.29 18.25 -8.90
C TYR A 481 14.81 16.79 -8.83
N GLY A 482 14.11 15.84 -9.46
CA GLY A 482 14.57 14.46 -9.63
C GLY A 482 13.79 13.41 -8.86
N LEU A 483 12.77 13.78 -8.08
CA LEU A 483 11.88 12.82 -7.43
C LEU A 483 11.03 12.12 -8.51
N ARG A 484 10.84 10.81 -8.39
CA ARG A 484 10.14 10.00 -9.40
C ARG A 484 9.18 9.03 -8.76
N PHE A 485 8.15 8.64 -9.50
CA PHE A 485 7.32 7.50 -9.14
C PHE A 485 8.11 6.19 -9.23
N ALA A 486 7.81 5.27 -8.32
CA ALA A 486 8.34 3.91 -8.35
C ALA A 486 8.02 3.23 -9.68
N ARG A 487 9.05 2.70 -10.34
CA ARG A 487 8.87 1.89 -11.55
C ARG A 487 8.40 0.50 -11.15
N PHE A 488 7.66 -0.15 -12.05
CA PHE A 488 7.20 -1.53 -11.83
C PHE A 488 8.33 -2.48 -11.43
N GLY A 489 9.52 -2.35 -12.03
CA GLY A 489 10.67 -3.18 -11.70
C GLY A 489 11.24 -2.97 -10.29
N GLU A 490 11.16 -1.75 -9.76
CA GLU A 490 11.57 -1.43 -8.38
C GLU A 490 10.55 -2.03 -7.41
N ALA A 491 9.26 -1.80 -7.66
CA ALA A 491 8.18 -2.35 -6.87
C ALA A 491 8.16 -3.88 -6.88
N LEU A 492 8.45 -4.52 -8.01
CA LEU A 492 8.57 -5.98 -8.12
C LEU A 492 9.72 -6.53 -7.27
N GLU A 493 10.81 -5.78 -7.08
CA GLU A 493 11.89 -6.22 -6.20
C GLU A 493 11.45 -6.21 -4.73
N TRP A 494 10.60 -5.27 -4.32
CA TRP A 494 9.99 -5.31 -2.98
C TRP A 494 9.10 -6.54 -2.80
N VAL A 495 8.35 -6.95 -3.83
CA VAL A 495 7.60 -8.22 -3.80
C VAL A 495 8.54 -9.42 -3.67
N ARG A 496 9.68 -9.43 -4.38
CA ARG A 496 10.68 -10.50 -4.24
C ARG A 496 11.31 -10.51 -2.86
N GLN A 497 11.57 -9.35 -2.28
CA GLN A 497 12.08 -9.25 -0.91
C GLN A 497 11.08 -9.81 0.08
N ASP A 498 9.79 -9.47 -0.03
CA ASP A 498 8.72 -10.06 0.78
C ASP A 498 8.72 -11.60 0.69
N LEU A 499 8.77 -12.15 -0.53
CA LEU A 499 8.81 -13.60 -0.75
C LEU A 499 10.04 -14.28 -0.12
N ARG A 500 11.20 -13.60 -0.10
CA ARG A 500 12.44 -14.11 0.53
C ARG A 500 12.35 -14.17 2.06
N GLN A 501 11.40 -13.47 2.69
CA GLN A 501 11.21 -13.51 4.15
C GLN A 501 10.54 -14.81 4.65
N GLY A 502 10.20 -15.74 3.76
CA GLY A 502 9.66 -17.05 4.14
C GLY A 502 8.36 -16.93 4.92
N GLY A 503 8.33 -17.44 6.15
CA GLY A 503 7.14 -17.40 7.03
C GLY A 503 6.72 -16.00 7.50
N LEU A 504 7.57 -14.98 7.31
CA LEU A 504 7.24 -13.57 7.60
C LEU A 504 6.70 -12.81 6.38
N SER A 505 6.66 -13.44 5.19
CA SER A 505 6.10 -12.83 3.98
C SER A 505 4.66 -12.40 4.19
N LYS A 506 4.36 -11.14 3.91
CA LYS A 506 3.01 -10.59 3.93
C LYS A 506 2.14 -11.25 2.86
N LEU A 507 2.69 -11.55 1.68
CA LEU A 507 1.95 -12.30 0.65
C LEU A 507 1.55 -13.69 1.13
N LYS A 508 2.43 -14.39 1.87
CA LYS A 508 2.21 -15.76 2.33
C LYS A 508 1.52 -15.87 3.69
N SER A 509 1.37 -14.76 4.40
CA SER A 509 0.78 -14.73 5.74
C SER A 509 -0.74 -14.97 5.70
N PRO A 510 -1.28 -15.90 6.51
CA PRO A 510 -2.72 -16.10 6.61
C PRO A 510 -3.46 -14.95 7.32
N LYS A 511 -2.71 -13.99 7.92
CA LYS A 511 -3.28 -12.80 8.58
C LYS A 511 -3.48 -11.63 7.63
N THR A 512 -3.04 -11.75 6.38
CA THR A 512 -3.15 -10.68 5.39
C THR A 512 -4.58 -10.53 4.89
N THR A 513 -5.04 -9.28 4.79
CA THR A 513 -6.43 -8.98 4.47
C THR A 513 -6.76 -9.21 2.99
N ASP A 514 -8.03 -9.49 2.70
CA ASP A 514 -8.53 -9.59 1.33
C ASP A 514 -8.41 -8.27 0.56
N SER A 515 -8.53 -7.12 1.24
CA SER A 515 -8.28 -5.81 0.63
C SER A 515 -6.84 -5.69 0.14
N TRP A 516 -5.86 -6.08 0.96
CA TRP A 516 -4.46 -6.06 0.58
C TRP A 516 -4.18 -7.00 -0.60
N HIS A 517 -4.73 -8.21 -0.57
CA HIS A 517 -4.58 -9.18 -1.66
C HIS A 517 -5.21 -8.68 -2.96
N THR A 518 -6.36 -8.01 -2.87
CA THR A 518 -7.04 -7.38 -4.00
C THR A 518 -6.14 -6.34 -4.68
N GLN A 519 -5.55 -5.42 -3.90
CA GLN A 519 -4.68 -4.38 -4.46
C GLN A 519 -3.37 -4.96 -5.01
N THR A 520 -2.80 -5.93 -4.31
CA THR A 520 -1.61 -6.66 -4.77
C THR A 520 -1.88 -7.37 -6.09
N ALA A 521 -3.01 -8.06 -6.22
CA ALA A 521 -3.38 -8.73 -7.47
C ALA A 521 -3.51 -7.70 -8.61
N LYS A 522 -4.25 -6.62 -8.41
CA LYS A 522 -4.38 -5.53 -9.40
C LYS A 522 -3.03 -4.96 -9.84
N PHE A 523 -2.10 -4.74 -8.90
CA PHE A 523 -0.74 -4.30 -9.22
C PHE A 523 0.02 -5.33 -10.06
N LEU A 524 0.03 -6.60 -9.66
CA LEU A 524 0.75 -7.67 -10.35
C LEU A 524 0.15 -8.01 -11.73
N ARG A 525 -1.10 -7.62 -12.00
CA ARG A 525 -1.76 -7.74 -13.30
C ARG A 525 -1.36 -6.66 -14.32
N ILE A 526 -0.73 -5.54 -13.88
CA ILE A 526 -0.31 -4.45 -14.77
C ILE A 526 0.53 -4.92 -15.98
N PRO A 527 1.51 -5.83 -15.83
CA PRO A 527 2.27 -6.38 -16.96
C PRO A 527 1.44 -7.11 -18.00
N PHE A 528 0.38 -7.81 -17.58
CA PHE A 528 -0.51 -8.55 -18.48
C PHE A 528 -1.37 -7.59 -19.29
N LEU A 529 -1.95 -6.58 -18.62
CA LEU A 529 -2.70 -5.50 -19.28
C LEU A 529 -1.84 -4.71 -20.30
N LYS A 530 -0.54 -4.58 -20.04
CA LYS A 530 0.42 -3.89 -20.92
C LYS A 530 1.20 -4.82 -21.86
N ALA A 531 0.86 -6.12 -21.90
CA ALA A 531 1.53 -7.15 -22.70
C ALA A 531 3.07 -7.18 -22.55
N SER A 532 3.59 -6.94 -21.35
CA SER A 532 5.03 -6.83 -21.09
C SER A 532 5.69 -8.21 -20.86
N ARG A 533 6.21 -8.81 -21.94
CA ARG A 533 6.84 -10.16 -21.91
C ARG A 533 7.91 -10.32 -20.83
N LYS A 534 8.78 -9.32 -20.63
CA LYS A 534 9.85 -9.34 -19.61
C LYS A 534 9.28 -9.57 -18.21
N TRP A 535 8.26 -8.80 -17.85
CA TRP A 535 7.68 -8.83 -16.50
C TRP A 535 6.72 -9.99 -16.30
N ILE A 536 5.97 -10.38 -17.32
CA ILE A 536 5.15 -11.61 -17.30
C ILE A 536 6.04 -12.82 -17.03
N THR A 537 7.18 -12.95 -17.73
CA THR A 537 8.13 -14.05 -17.51
C THR A 537 8.67 -14.05 -16.08
N ALA A 538 9.02 -12.87 -15.56
CA ALA A 538 9.50 -12.74 -14.19
C ALA A 538 8.45 -13.13 -13.14
N LEU A 539 7.18 -12.75 -13.33
CA LEU A 539 6.09 -13.11 -12.42
C LEU A 539 5.80 -14.61 -12.44
N LYS A 540 5.80 -15.24 -13.61
CA LYS A 540 5.58 -16.70 -13.73
C LYS A 540 6.64 -17.51 -12.98
N GLN A 541 7.85 -16.98 -12.81
CA GLN A 541 8.95 -17.61 -12.07
C GLN A 541 8.89 -17.42 -10.54
N MET A 542 7.94 -16.63 -10.03
CA MET A 542 7.85 -16.34 -8.59
C MET A 542 6.86 -17.28 -7.90
N ASP A 543 7.16 -17.66 -6.65
CA ASP A 543 6.32 -18.54 -5.82
C ASP A 543 5.14 -17.78 -5.20
N ILE A 544 4.22 -17.35 -6.06
CA ILE A 544 3.06 -16.50 -5.71
C ILE A 544 1.71 -17.23 -5.79
N LEU A 545 1.70 -18.53 -6.12
CA LEU A 545 0.50 -19.37 -6.19
C LEU A 545 0.44 -20.28 -4.95
N PRO A 546 -0.52 -20.08 -4.02
CA PRO A 546 -0.70 -20.96 -2.87
C PRO A 546 -1.32 -22.29 -3.30
N LEU A 547 -0.74 -23.41 -2.89
CA LEU A 547 -1.26 -24.75 -3.15
C LEU A 547 -2.03 -25.29 -1.93
N GLU A 548 -2.94 -26.23 -2.18
CA GLU A 548 -3.80 -26.88 -1.16
C GLU A 548 -3.02 -27.60 -0.03
N GLY A 549 -1.73 -27.90 -0.22
CA GLY A 549 -0.85 -28.43 0.83
C GLY A 549 -0.16 -27.38 1.71
N GLY A 550 -0.51 -26.10 1.58
CA GLY A 550 0.13 -24.98 2.31
C GLY A 550 1.47 -24.50 1.73
N THR A 551 1.98 -25.19 0.71
CA THR A 551 3.16 -24.75 -0.04
C THR A 551 2.80 -23.66 -1.06
N TRP A 552 3.80 -22.94 -1.55
CA TRP A 552 3.64 -21.93 -2.59
C TRP A 552 4.48 -22.32 -3.79
N ALA A 553 3.97 -22.10 -5.00
CA ALA A 553 4.62 -22.54 -6.22
C ALA A 553 4.62 -21.46 -7.30
N SER A 554 5.52 -21.66 -8.26
CA SER A 554 5.66 -20.89 -9.48
C SER A 554 4.90 -21.55 -10.63
N ALA A 555 4.29 -20.74 -11.51
CA ALA A 555 3.67 -21.24 -12.74
C ALA A 555 4.70 -21.82 -13.73
N ALA A 556 5.99 -21.50 -13.57
CA ALA A 556 7.06 -22.01 -14.44
C ALA A 556 7.45 -23.46 -14.14
N THR A 557 7.08 -24.02 -12.98
CA THR A 557 7.47 -25.39 -12.59
C THR A 557 6.50 -26.47 -13.07
N GLY A 558 5.50 -26.12 -13.88
CA GLY A 558 4.48 -27.03 -14.42
C GLY A 558 3.05 -26.51 -14.24
N PRO A 559 2.03 -27.25 -14.69
CA PRO A 559 0.64 -26.83 -14.62
C PRO A 559 0.15 -26.71 -13.18
N ILE A 560 -0.69 -25.71 -12.93
CA ILE A 560 -1.38 -25.46 -11.67
C ILE A 560 -2.87 -25.37 -11.99
N TYR A 561 -3.69 -26.05 -11.19
CA TYR A 561 -5.10 -26.19 -11.47
C TYR A 561 -5.99 -25.44 -10.48
N HIS A 562 -7.18 -25.05 -10.94
CA HIS A 562 -8.26 -24.62 -10.04
C HIS A 562 -8.56 -25.71 -9.00
N ALA A 563 -9.03 -25.31 -7.82
CA ALA A 563 -9.42 -26.26 -6.76
C ALA A 563 -10.71 -27.03 -7.09
N GLN A 564 -11.43 -26.60 -8.13
CA GLN A 564 -12.67 -27.19 -8.62
C GLN A 564 -12.63 -27.39 -10.13
N VAL A 565 -13.37 -28.39 -10.60
CA VAL A 565 -13.61 -28.67 -12.03
C VAL A 565 -15.10 -28.95 -12.22
N GLU A 566 -15.77 -28.26 -13.14
CA GLU A 566 -17.22 -28.38 -13.40
C GLU A 566 -18.10 -28.23 -12.13
N GLY A 567 -17.64 -27.45 -11.14
CA GLY A 567 -18.31 -27.26 -9.84
C GLY A 567 -17.97 -28.31 -8.77
N PHE A 568 -17.19 -29.35 -9.11
CA PHE A 568 -16.77 -30.40 -8.18
C PHE A 568 -15.40 -30.11 -7.57
N ILE A 569 -15.28 -30.34 -6.26
CA ILE A 569 -14.04 -30.15 -5.51
C ILE A 569 -13.05 -31.26 -5.90
N ILE A 570 -11.83 -30.86 -6.29
CA ILE A 570 -10.76 -31.82 -6.58
C ILE A 570 -10.20 -32.37 -5.26
N PRO A 571 -10.06 -33.71 -5.09
CA PRO A 571 -9.38 -34.30 -3.95
C PRO A 571 -7.93 -33.80 -3.83
N SER A 572 -7.45 -33.57 -2.61
CA SER A 572 -6.17 -32.89 -2.39
C SER A 572 -4.96 -33.83 -2.35
N ASP A 573 -5.17 -35.14 -2.19
CA ASP A 573 -4.13 -36.16 -2.01
C ASP A 573 -3.70 -36.87 -3.31
N ILE A 574 -4.15 -36.39 -4.47
CA ILE A 574 -3.93 -37.01 -5.78
C ILE A 574 -2.73 -36.44 -6.55
N GLU A 575 -1.77 -35.85 -5.83
CA GLU A 575 -0.51 -35.28 -6.36
C GLU A 575 -0.69 -34.23 -7.48
N LEU A 576 -1.87 -33.62 -7.58
CA LEU A 576 -2.11 -32.48 -8.46
C LEU A 576 -1.77 -31.17 -7.74
N ARG A 577 -1.15 -30.26 -8.49
CA ARG A 577 -0.84 -28.91 -8.01
C ARG A 577 -2.08 -28.03 -8.10
N ILE A 578 -2.99 -28.20 -7.15
CA ILE A 578 -4.22 -27.42 -7.06
C ILE A 578 -4.01 -26.18 -6.18
N VAL A 579 -4.59 -25.05 -6.59
CA VAL A 579 -4.61 -23.84 -5.75
C VAL A 579 -5.41 -24.11 -4.48
N ALA A 580 -4.99 -23.51 -3.36
CA ALA A 580 -5.66 -23.69 -2.08
C ALA A 580 -7.15 -23.29 -2.14
N LYS A 581 -8.04 -24.16 -1.67
CA LYS A 581 -9.51 -24.02 -1.71
C LYS A 581 -10.03 -22.78 -0.99
N ASN A 582 -9.28 -22.28 -0.02
CA ASN A 582 -9.61 -21.07 0.72
C ASN A 582 -9.38 -19.77 -0.08
N VAL A 583 -8.76 -19.84 -1.27
CA VAL A 583 -8.58 -18.67 -2.13
C VAL A 583 -9.86 -18.39 -2.91
N VAL A 584 -10.71 -17.55 -2.32
CA VAL A 584 -12.00 -17.13 -2.91
C VAL A 584 -11.97 -15.71 -3.52
N ASN A 585 -10.89 -14.95 -3.29
CA ASN A 585 -10.78 -13.58 -3.77
C ASN A 585 -10.70 -13.52 -5.31
N ALA A 586 -11.67 -12.88 -5.96
CA ALA A 586 -11.81 -12.84 -7.42
C ALA A 586 -10.61 -12.24 -8.17
N GLU A 587 -9.97 -11.21 -7.60
CA GLU A 587 -8.81 -10.56 -8.23
C GLU A 587 -7.56 -11.43 -8.15
N ARG A 588 -7.41 -12.21 -7.07
CA ARG A 588 -6.36 -13.24 -6.98
C ARG A 588 -6.58 -14.34 -8.02
N ILE A 589 -7.80 -14.85 -8.13
CA ILE A 589 -8.15 -15.88 -9.14
C ILE A 589 -7.82 -15.36 -10.54
N SER A 590 -8.21 -14.11 -10.86
CA SER A 590 -7.89 -13.48 -12.15
C SER A 590 -6.37 -13.38 -12.39
N LEU A 591 -5.59 -12.98 -11.38
CA LEU A 591 -4.12 -12.96 -11.49
C LEU A 591 -3.57 -14.38 -11.75
N PHE A 592 -4.12 -15.39 -11.07
CA PHE A 592 -3.65 -16.76 -11.17
C PHE A 592 -3.95 -17.35 -12.56
N GLU A 593 -5.12 -17.08 -13.12
CA GLU A 593 -5.47 -17.41 -14.51
C GLU A 593 -4.49 -16.75 -15.50
N GLU A 594 -4.19 -15.46 -15.33
CA GLU A 594 -3.21 -14.73 -16.16
C GLU A 594 -1.79 -15.32 -16.04
N LEU A 595 -1.41 -15.83 -14.86
CA LEU A 595 -0.13 -16.52 -14.65
C LEU A 595 -0.06 -17.89 -15.36
N GLY A 596 -1.21 -18.49 -15.69
CA GLY A 596 -1.32 -19.80 -16.32
C GLY A 596 -1.92 -20.88 -15.43
N MET A 597 -2.76 -20.51 -14.45
CA MET A 597 -3.66 -21.46 -13.81
C MET A 597 -4.72 -21.93 -14.80
N GLU A 598 -4.98 -23.23 -14.84
CA GLU A 598 -5.87 -23.87 -15.82
C GLU A 598 -6.92 -24.74 -15.14
N THR A 599 -8.03 -25.04 -15.81
CA THR A 599 -9.00 -26.04 -15.30
C THR A 599 -8.48 -27.44 -15.61
N ALA A 600 -8.39 -28.30 -14.59
CA ALA A 600 -7.97 -29.68 -14.79
C ALA A 600 -9.00 -30.45 -15.64
N PRO A 601 -8.59 -31.22 -16.65
CA PRO A 601 -9.51 -32.13 -17.32
C PRO A 601 -10.08 -33.15 -16.32
N VAL A 602 -11.39 -33.40 -16.38
CA VAL A 602 -12.06 -34.37 -15.49
C VAL A 602 -11.39 -35.75 -15.58
N SER A 603 -11.02 -36.20 -16.78
CA SER A 603 -10.31 -37.47 -17.00
C SER A 603 -8.95 -37.54 -16.28
N LEU A 604 -8.21 -36.43 -16.24
CA LEU A 604 -6.93 -36.36 -15.51
C LEU A 604 -7.15 -36.56 -14.02
N VAL A 605 -8.15 -35.88 -13.44
CA VAL A 605 -8.48 -36.00 -12.01
C VAL A 605 -8.92 -37.42 -11.68
N ARG A 606 -9.81 -38.01 -12.48
CA ARG A 606 -10.27 -39.41 -12.32
C ARG A 606 -9.09 -40.38 -12.35
N ASN A 607 -8.20 -40.26 -13.34
CA ASN A 607 -7.02 -41.12 -13.44
C ASN A 607 -6.09 -40.99 -12.24
N LYS A 608 -5.88 -39.75 -11.76
CA LYS A 608 -5.05 -39.50 -10.57
C LYS A 608 -5.67 -40.04 -9.28
N ILE A 609 -7.01 -40.03 -9.15
CA ILE A 609 -7.70 -40.73 -8.06
C ILE A 609 -7.43 -42.24 -8.16
N LEU A 610 -7.63 -42.84 -9.33
CA LEU A 610 -7.44 -44.28 -9.54
C LEU A 610 -5.98 -44.72 -9.30
N ASP A 611 -4.99 -43.90 -9.67
CA ASP A 611 -3.57 -44.17 -9.42
C ASP A 611 -3.23 -44.23 -7.91
N ARG A 612 -4.08 -43.72 -7.02
CA ARG A 612 -3.92 -43.88 -5.56
C ARG A 612 -4.21 -45.30 -5.08
N TYR A 613 -4.91 -46.10 -5.89
CA TYR A 613 -5.31 -47.45 -5.56
C TYR A 613 -4.49 -48.47 -6.36
N PRO A 614 -3.58 -49.22 -5.71
CA PRO A 614 -2.75 -50.19 -6.40
C PRO A 614 -3.57 -51.39 -6.88
N GLU A 615 -3.16 -52.02 -7.98
CA GLU A 615 -3.79 -53.26 -8.47
C GLU A 615 -3.67 -54.43 -7.46
N VAL A 616 -2.63 -54.40 -6.62
CA VAL A 616 -2.40 -55.40 -5.57
C VAL A 616 -2.07 -54.70 -4.25
N GLY A 617 -2.82 -55.03 -3.21
CA GLY A 617 -2.63 -54.49 -1.85
C GLY A 617 -3.61 -53.39 -1.48
N ILE A 618 -3.37 -52.75 -0.33
CA ILE A 618 -4.20 -51.65 0.21
C ILE A 618 -3.49 -50.32 -0.07
N PRO A 619 -4.21 -49.27 -0.51
CA PRO A 619 -3.61 -47.97 -0.75
C PRO A 619 -3.03 -47.34 0.52
N GLU A 620 -1.78 -46.85 0.44
CA GLU A 620 -1.15 -46.14 1.55
C GLU A 620 -1.68 -44.70 1.67
N GLY A 621 -2.05 -44.31 2.89
CA GLY A 621 -2.42 -42.92 3.23
C GLY A 621 -3.83 -42.48 2.81
N VAL A 622 -4.66 -43.37 2.26
CA VAL A 622 -6.05 -43.07 1.92
C VAL A 622 -6.94 -43.33 3.14
N THR A 623 -7.41 -42.26 3.79
CA THR A 623 -8.34 -42.36 4.94
C THR A 623 -9.77 -42.66 4.49
N LEU A 624 -10.67 -43.01 5.43
CA LEU A 624 -12.10 -43.16 5.16
C LEU A 624 -12.70 -41.92 4.49
N GLN A 625 -12.37 -40.73 5.01
CA GLN A 625 -12.87 -39.47 4.45
C GLN A 625 -12.30 -39.18 3.06
N THR A 626 -11.01 -39.46 2.86
CA THR A 626 -10.35 -39.34 1.56
C THR A 626 -10.99 -40.28 0.53
N SER A 627 -11.17 -41.55 0.89
CA SER A 627 -11.83 -42.54 0.07
C SER A 627 -13.26 -42.13 -0.27
N LYS A 628 -14.01 -41.58 0.67
CA LYS A 628 -15.35 -41.05 0.40
C LYS A 628 -15.32 -39.93 -0.64
N HIS A 629 -14.44 -38.93 -0.50
CA HIS A 629 -14.30 -37.86 -1.50
C HIS A 629 -13.85 -38.38 -2.88
N HIS A 630 -12.98 -39.40 -2.91
CA HIS A 630 -12.59 -40.06 -4.16
C HIS A 630 -13.80 -40.67 -4.88
N LEU A 631 -14.58 -41.48 -4.16
CA LEU A 631 -15.76 -42.13 -4.71
C LEU A 631 -16.84 -41.12 -5.10
N GLU A 632 -17.06 -40.08 -4.29
CA GLU A 632 -18.01 -39.00 -4.60
C GLU A 632 -17.62 -38.30 -5.91
N PHE A 633 -16.34 -37.96 -6.08
CA PHE A 633 -15.86 -37.36 -7.32
C PHE A 633 -16.03 -38.31 -8.51
N LEU A 634 -15.70 -39.60 -8.36
CA LEU A 634 -15.85 -40.59 -9.43
C LEU A 634 -17.31 -40.78 -9.85
N TYR A 635 -18.24 -40.83 -8.88
CA TYR A 635 -19.68 -40.95 -9.15
C TYR A 635 -20.25 -39.70 -9.81
N LEU A 636 -19.93 -38.51 -9.27
CA LEU A 636 -20.44 -37.24 -9.80
C LEU A 636 -19.93 -36.94 -11.21
N THR A 637 -18.75 -37.48 -11.55
CA THR A 637 -18.10 -37.27 -12.86
C THR A 637 -18.22 -38.46 -13.81
N GLU A 638 -19.00 -39.49 -13.46
CA GLU A 638 -19.11 -40.74 -14.24
C GLU A 638 -19.57 -40.50 -15.69
N PHE A 639 -20.46 -39.53 -15.90
CA PHE A 639 -20.94 -39.16 -17.24
C PHE A 639 -19.81 -38.72 -18.19
N TRP A 640 -18.74 -38.14 -17.65
CA TRP A 640 -17.58 -37.66 -18.43
C TRP A 640 -16.48 -38.71 -18.62
N ALA A 641 -16.64 -39.92 -18.05
CA ALA A 641 -15.77 -41.03 -18.37
C ALA A 641 -15.97 -41.40 -19.85
N SER A 642 -14.93 -41.32 -20.68
CA SER A 642 -15.05 -41.64 -22.11
C SER A 642 -15.36 -43.12 -22.32
N HIS A 643 -16.01 -43.47 -23.44
CA HIS A 643 -16.26 -44.88 -23.81
C HIS A 643 -14.96 -45.66 -24.11
N ASP A 644 -13.84 -44.95 -24.32
CA ASP A 644 -12.49 -45.49 -24.56
C ASP A 644 -11.63 -45.62 -23.29
N ASP A 645 -12.16 -45.24 -22.12
CA ASP A 645 -11.41 -45.30 -20.88
C ASP A 645 -11.33 -46.75 -20.41
N ALA A 646 -10.24 -47.45 -20.76
CA ALA A 646 -10.03 -48.86 -20.41
C ALA A 646 -10.18 -49.14 -18.89
N ARG A 647 -10.02 -48.10 -18.05
CA ARG A 647 -10.23 -48.17 -16.60
C ARG A 647 -11.69 -47.98 -16.16
N ARG A 648 -12.58 -47.44 -17.01
CA ARG A 648 -14.04 -47.42 -16.76
C ARG A 648 -14.60 -48.84 -16.62
N ALA A 649 -13.95 -49.81 -17.26
CA ALA A 649 -14.29 -51.23 -17.17
C ALA A 649 -13.73 -51.95 -15.93
N SER A 650 -12.92 -51.29 -15.09
CA SER A 650 -12.38 -51.92 -13.89
C SER A 650 -12.11 -50.89 -12.80
N TYR A 651 -13.16 -50.53 -12.07
CA TYR A 651 -13.04 -50.05 -10.69
C TYR A 651 -12.42 -51.10 -9.74
N GLY A 652 -12.02 -52.27 -10.24
CA GLY A 652 -11.47 -53.39 -9.48
C GLY A 652 -10.30 -53.09 -8.53
N PRO A 653 -9.41 -52.10 -8.79
CA PRO A 653 -8.40 -51.73 -7.79
C PRO A 653 -8.95 -50.94 -6.59
N LEU A 654 -10.15 -50.34 -6.71
CA LEU A 654 -10.72 -49.53 -5.64
C LEU A 654 -10.94 -50.37 -4.39
N CYS A 655 -10.44 -49.85 -3.28
CA CYS A 655 -10.67 -50.43 -1.96
C CYS A 655 -11.60 -49.51 -1.18
N ILE A 656 -12.55 -50.10 -0.45
CA ILE A 656 -13.53 -49.38 0.38
C ILE A 656 -13.47 -49.86 1.82
N TYR A 657 -13.83 -48.98 2.75
CA TYR A 657 -13.83 -49.30 4.17
C TYR A 657 -15.05 -50.12 4.58
N GLY A 658 -14.80 -51.19 5.34
CA GLY A 658 -15.82 -51.89 6.10
C GLY A 658 -16.18 -51.18 7.40
N HIS A 659 -17.26 -51.65 8.04
CA HIS A 659 -17.75 -51.21 9.35
C HIS A 659 -16.71 -51.32 10.47
N ASN A 660 -15.73 -52.21 10.32
CA ASN A 660 -14.60 -52.40 11.22
C ASN A 660 -13.42 -51.44 10.97
N ASN A 661 -13.59 -50.45 10.08
CA ASN A 661 -12.57 -49.49 9.65
C ASN A 661 -11.34 -50.12 8.98
N ILE A 662 -11.48 -51.31 8.39
CA ILE A 662 -10.47 -51.94 7.53
C ILE A 662 -10.88 -51.77 6.07
N MET A 663 -9.91 -51.55 5.18
CA MET A 663 -10.14 -51.47 3.73
C MET A 663 -10.17 -52.85 3.10
N TYR A 664 -11.17 -53.07 2.25
CA TYR A 664 -11.36 -54.29 1.48
C TYR A 664 -11.45 -53.96 -0.01
N ASN A 665 -10.90 -54.83 -0.84
CA ASN A 665 -11.14 -54.79 -2.28
C ASN A 665 -12.44 -55.57 -2.57
N PRO A 666 -13.49 -54.94 -3.11
CA PRO A 666 -14.76 -55.62 -3.37
C PRO A 666 -14.66 -56.78 -4.36
N CYS A 667 -13.69 -56.78 -5.28
CA CYS A 667 -13.46 -57.91 -6.19
C CYS A 667 -12.88 -59.15 -5.48
N LEU A 668 -12.40 -59.02 -4.24
CA LEU A 668 -11.83 -60.11 -3.44
C LEU A 668 -12.70 -60.52 -2.25
N TYR A 669 -13.64 -59.66 -1.84
CA TYR A 669 -14.44 -59.85 -0.64
C TYR A 669 -15.87 -59.42 -0.90
N TYR A 670 -16.84 -60.25 -0.48
CA TYR A 670 -18.24 -59.84 -0.44
C TYR A 670 -18.44 -58.77 0.63
N ILE A 671 -18.82 -57.57 0.19
CA ILE A 671 -19.13 -56.44 1.06
C ILE A 671 -20.63 -56.17 0.98
N TYR A 672 -21.28 -56.04 2.13
CA TYR A 672 -22.73 -55.92 2.22
C TYR A 672 -23.18 -54.55 2.73
N ILE A 673 -24.36 -54.10 2.30
CA ILE A 673 -25.05 -52.95 2.89
C ILE A 673 -25.85 -53.44 4.10
N ALA A 674 -25.68 -52.76 5.24
CA ALA A 674 -26.43 -53.07 6.44
C ALA A 674 -27.80 -52.40 6.40
N ASP A 675 -28.84 -53.15 6.02
CA ASP A 675 -30.23 -52.77 6.21
C ASP A 675 -30.83 -53.55 7.38
N LYS A 676 -31.24 -52.83 8.43
CA LYS A 676 -31.80 -53.43 9.65
C LYS A 676 -33.31 -53.68 9.56
N GLU A 677 -33.95 -53.17 8.51
CA GLU A 677 -35.39 -53.28 8.31
C GLU A 677 -35.76 -54.43 7.37
N ASP A 678 -34.83 -54.89 6.52
CA ASP A 678 -35.04 -56.03 5.63
C ASP A 678 -34.87 -57.38 6.38
N PRO A 679 -35.94 -58.18 6.56
CA PRO A 679 -35.87 -59.48 7.23
C PRO A 679 -35.05 -60.55 6.48
N TYR A 680 -34.67 -60.29 5.22
CA TYR A 680 -33.77 -61.12 4.42
C TYR A 680 -32.52 -60.34 3.96
N GLY A 681 -32.30 -59.15 4.52
CA GLY A 681 -31.07 -58.40 4.32
C GLY A 681 -29.87 -59.09 4.99
N PRO A 682 -28.64 -58.93 4.47
CA PRO A 682 -27.43 -59.54 5.03
C PRO A 682 -27.26 -59.29 6.54
N TRP A 683 -27.67 -58.13 7.03
CA TRP A 683 -27.59 -57.79 8.45
C TRP A 683 -28.42 -58.74 9.33
N GLU A 684 -29.69 -58.96 8.97
CA GLU A 684 -30.59 -59.83 9.73
C GLU A 684 -30.27 -61.32 9.53
N LEU A 685 -29.77 -61.68 8.35
CA LEU A 685 -29.36 -63.03 8.03
C LEU A 685 -28.11 -63.46 8.83
N PHE A 686 -27.11 -62.59 8.95
CA PHE A 686 -25.80 -62.92 9.53
C PHE A 686 -25.61 -62.56 11.00
N ARG A 687 -26.58 -61.90 11.64
CA ARG A 687 -26.50 -61.57 13.08
C ARG A 687 -26.57 -62.81 13.98
N GLU A 688 -26.03 -62.63 15.18
CA GLU A 688 -26.25 -63.55 16.31
C GLU A 688 -27.71 -63.50 16.79
N THR A 689 -28.26 -64.66 17.19
CA THR A 689 -29.61 -64.76 17.75
C THR A 689 -29.59 -65.24 19.20
N SER A 690 -30.56 -64.80 20.00
CA SER A 690 -30.68 -65.23 21.39
C SER A 690 -31.04 -66.72 21.47
N PRO A 691 -30.60 -67.46 22.51
CA PRO A 691 -31.01 -68.84 22.72
C PRO A 691 -32.53 -68.98 22.91
N GLY A 692 -33.12 -70.06 22.39
CA GLY A 692 -34.55 -70.29 22.38
C GLY A 692 -34.94 -71.63 21.74
N SER A 693 -36.22 -71.84 21.49
CA SER A 693 -36.78 -73.11 20.97
C SER A 693 -37.06 -73.10 19.46
N GLY A 694 -36.88 -71.97 18.80
CA GLY A 694 -37.04 -71.80 17.37
C GLY A 694 -35.88 -72.42 16.57
N PRO A 695 -36.08 -72.75 15.27
CA PRO A 695 -35.07 -73.42 14.45
C PRO A 695 -33.77 -72.66 14.23
N GLY A 696 -33.77 -71.32 14.39
CA GLY A 696 -32.61 -70.45 14.24
C GLY A 696 -32.22 -69.71 15.52
N ASP A 697 -32.73 -70.13 16.67
CA ASP A 697 -32.40 -69.53 17.96
C ASP A 697 -31.01 -70.03 18.44
N GLY A 698 -30.20 -69.12 18.99
CA GLY A 698 -28.85 -69.42 19.47
C GLY A 698 -27.76 -69.46 18.38
N ALA A 699 -28.05 -68.94 17.19
CA ALA A 699 -27.10 -68.86 16.08
C ALA A 699 -25.92 -67.96 16.44
N ARG A 700 -24.70 -68.41 16.11
CA ARG A 700 -23.44 -67.76 16.51
C ARG A 700 -23.08 -66.50 15.74
N GLY A 701 -23.86 -66.12 14.74
CA GLY A 701 -23.52 -65.05 13.81
C GLY A 701 -22.46 -65.44 12.79
N PHE A 702 -22.48 -64.77 11.63
CA PHE A 702 -21.49 -64.92 10.57
C PHE A 702 -20.70 -63.62 10.42
N GLN A 703 -19.37 -63.74 10.30
CA GLN A 703 -18.45 -62.59 10.24
C GLN A 703 -18.46 -61.94 8.84
N ALA A 704 -19.61 -61.38 8.45
CA ALA A 704 -19.78 -60.66 7.19
C ALA A 704 -19.14 -59.27 7.24
N ILE A 705 -18.64 -58.80 6.09
CA ILE A 705 -18.07 -57.47 5.94
C ILE A 705 -19.19 -56.52 5.50
N PHE A 706 -19.64 -55.66 6.40
CA PHE A 706 -20.57 -54.57 6.04
C PHE A 706 -19.81 -53.32 5.61
N LEU A 707 -20.34 -52.59 4.63
CA LEU A 707 -19.87 -51.27 4.20
C LEU A 707 -19.89 -50.29 5.38
N ASN A 708 -18.88 -49.44 5.48
CA ASN A 708 -18.87 -48.38 6.50
C ASN A 708 -20.04 -47.40 6.27
N GLU A 709 -20.87 -47.20 7.31
CA GLU A 709 -22.06 -46.33 7.23
C GLU A 709 -21.73 -44.87 6.84
N GLU A 710 -20.49 -44.42 7.06
CA GLU A 710 -20.07 -43.06 6.71
C GLU A 710 -20.14 -42.77 5.20
N TYR A 711 -20.00 -43.78 4.34
CA TYR A 711 -20.22 -43.60 2.89
C TYR A 711 -21.66 -43.24 2.55
N LEU A 712 -22.63 -43.61 3.39
CA LEU A 712 -24.07 -43.44 3.13
C LEU A 712 -24.68 -42.25 3.88
N ARG A 713 -24.08 -41.82 5.00
CA ARG A 713 -24.59 -40.75 5.89
C ARG A 713 -24.83 -39.40 5.21
N SER A 714 -24.16 -39.11 4.10
CA SER A 714 -24.31 -37.85 3.34
C SER A 714 -24.17 -38.10 1.83
N SER A 715 -25.02 -38.98 1.30
CA SER A 715 -24.94 -39.42 -0.10
C SER A 715 -25.08 -38.23 -1.06
N PRO A 716 -24.23 -38.11 -2.10
CA PRO A 716 -24.37 -37.07 -3.11
C PRO A 716 -25.72 -37.18 -3.83
N GLU A 717 -26.36 -36.04 -4.10
CA GLU A 717 -27.58 -36.00 -4.90
C GLU A 717 -27.31 -36.60 -6.29
N LYS A 718 -28.27 -37.37 -6.80
CA LYS A 718 -28.12 -38.01 -8.12
C LYS A 718 -28.05 -36.95 -9.22
N PRO A 719 -26.93 -36.85 -9.97
CA PRO A 719 -26.84 -35.92 -11.10
C PRO A 719 -27.92 -36.23 -12.15
N SER A 720 -28.41 -35.19 -12.85
CA SER A 720 -29.42 -35.35 -13.92
C SER A 720 -28.98 -36.28 -15.04
N HIS A 721 -27.67 -36.38 -15.28
CA HIS A 721 -27.06 -37.22 -16.32
C HIS A 721 -26.68 -38.63 -15.83
N GLN A 722 -26.91 -38.95 -14.55
CA GLN A 722 -26.57 -40.23 -13.95
C GLN A 722 -27.80 -41.15 -13.88
N SER A 723 -27.66 -42.39 -14.35
CA SER A 723 -28.74 -43.38 -14.31
C SER A 723 -28.91 -43.97 -12.90
N LEU A 724 -27.79 -44.22 -12.21
CA LEU A 724 -27.74 -44.89 -10.91
C LEU A 724 -27.79 -43.89 -9.75
N THR A 725 -28.49 -44.21 -8.66
CA THR A 725 -28.30 -43.52 -7.37
C THR A 725 -26.92 -43.85 -6.80
N TRP A 726 -26.50 -43.11 -5.76
CA TRP A 726 -25.23 -43.38 -5.06
C TRP A 726 -25.13 -44.84 -4.57
N VAL A 727 -26.20 -45.37 -3.98
CA VAL A 727 -26.27 -46.76 -3.52
C VAL A 727 -26.23 -47.74 -4.71
N GLN A 728 -27.01 -47.48 -5.76
CA GLN A 728 -26.99 -48.31 -6.98
C GLN A 728 -25.63 -48.29 -7.67
N TRP A 729 -24.87 -47.20 -7.56
CA TRP A 729 -23.52 -47.13 -8.10
C TRP A 729 -22.55 -48.03 -7.33
N PHE A 730 -22.66 -48.12 -6.00
CA PHE A 730 -21.91 -49.10 -5.22
C PHE A 730 -22.27 -50.55 -5.60
N GLN A 731 -23.54 -50.81 -5.87
CA GLN A 731 -24.01 -52.14 -6.28
C GLN A 731 -23.48 -52.54 -7.65
N GLU A 732 -23.63 -51.67 -8.64
CA GLU A 732 -23.28 -51.97 -10.03
C GLU A 732 -21.76 -51.96 -10.28
N TRP A 733 -21.04 -51.00 -9.70
CA TRP A 733 -19.66 -50.72 -10.06
C TRP A 733 -18.62 -51.18 -9.04
N LEU A 734 -19.03 -51.33 -7.79
CA LEU A 734 -18.15 -51.80 -6.70
C LEU A 734 -18.60 -53.14 -6.15
N GLU A 735 -19.57 -53.82 -6.76
CA GLU A 735 -20.04 -55.15 -6.33
C GLU A 735 -20.38 -55.20 -4.83
N VAL A 736 -21.03 -54.16 -4.31
CA VAL A 736 -21.50 -54.12 -2.92
C VAL A 736 -22.95 -54.59 -2.86
N TYR A 737 -23.24 -55.60 -2.06
CA TYR A 737 -24.52 -56.32 -2.11
C TYR A 737 -25.49 -55.89 -1.01
N ASP A 738 -26.75 -55.68 -1.35
CA ASP A 738 -27.87 -55.52 -0.39
C ASP A 738 -28.59 -56.84 -0.08
N TYR A 739 -28.12 -57.95 -0.65
CA TYR A 739 -28.61 -59.31 -0.41
C TYR A 739 -27.47 -60.28 -0.09
N ALA A 740 -27.80 -61.42 0.53
CA ALA A 740 -26.81 -62.46 0.79
C ALA A 740 -26.45 -63.19 -0.51
N VAL A 741 -25.18 -63.08 -0.92
CA VAL A 741 -24.64 -63.87 -2.03
C VAL A 741 -24.43 -65.30 -1.54
N LEU A 742 -25.07 -66.25 -2.23
CA LEU A 742 -24.94 -67.67 -1.99
C LEU A 742 -24.14 -68.25 -3.14
N ASP A 743 -22.93 -68.69 -2.88
CA ASP A 743 -22.02 -69.27 -3.86
C ASP A 743 -21.74 -70.74 -3.54
N VAL A 744 -21.18 -71.44 -4.52
CA VAL A 744 -20.74 -72.82 -4.35
C VAL A 744 -19.28 -72.96 -4.77
N VAL A 745 -18.53 -73.74 -4.01
CA VAL A 745 -17.11 -74.00 -4.24
C VAL A 745 -16.93 -75.44 -4.73
N LEU A 746 -16.18 -75.59 -5.82
CA LEU A 746 -15.81 -76.90 -6.34
C LEU A 746 -14.65 -77.48 -5.54
N HIS A 747 -14.90 -78.59 -4.85
CA HIS A 747 -13.88 -79.34 -4.13
C HIS A 747 -13.75 -80.74 -4.73
N GLY A 748 -12.87 -80.90 -5.71
CA GLY A 748 -12.71 -82.16 -6.45
C GLY A 748 -13.96 -82.47 -7.30
N ASN A 749 -14.60 -83.62 -7.05
CA ASN A 749 -15.85 -84.01 -7.72
C ASN A 749 -17.13 -83.63 -6.94
N SER A 750 -17.00 -82.89 -5.84
CA SER A 750 -18.13 -82.47 -5.00
C SER A 750 -18.27 -80.95 -4.96
N THR A 751 -19.52 -80.49 -5.02
CA THR A 751 -19.90 -79.08 -4.89
C THR A 751 -20.33 -78.80 -3.45
N LEU A 752 -19.65 -77.86 -2.79
CA LEU A 752 -19.96 -77.44 -1.43
C LEU A 752 -20.51 -76.01 -1.42
N TRP A 753 -21.30 -75.67 -0.42
CA TRP A 753 -21.70 -74.29 -0.17
C TRP A 753 -20.51 -73.44 0.24
N GLY A 754 -20.47 -72.19 -0.23
CA GLY A 754 -19.60 -71.18 0.36
C GLY A 754 -20.02 -70.84 1.79
N ASP A 755 -19.11 -70.22 2.53
CA ASP A 755 -19.22 -70.09 3.99
C ASP A 755 -20.53 -69.41 4.45
N ALA A 756 -21.00 -68.39 3.72
CA ALA A 756 -22.21 -67.66 4.05
C ALA A 756 -23.47 -68.52 3.85
N ALA A 757 -23.52 -69.29 2.76
CA ALA A 757 -24.64 -70.19 2.47
C ALA A 757 -24.66 -71.38 3.42
N GLU A 758 -23.49 -71.91 3.77
CA GLU A 758 -23.36 -73.01 4.73
C GLU A 758 -23.80 -72.58 6.14
N TYR A 759 -23.43 -71.37 6.57
CA TYR A 759 -23.93 -70.78 7.82
C TYR A 759 -25.46 -70.69 7.83
N LEU A 760 -26.06 -70.17 6.76
CA LEU A 760 -27.52 -70.03 6.70
C LEU A 760 -28.22 -71.39 6.70
N ARG A 761 -27.66 -72.40 6.04
CA ARG A 761 -28.24 -73.75 5.99
C ARG A 761 -28.22 -74.43 7.36
N GLU A 762 -27.15 -74.26 8.12
CA GLU A 762 -26.97 -74.97 9.40
C GLU A 762 -27.50 -74.22 10.61
N GLU A 763 -27.19 -72.94 10.75
CA GLU A 763 -27.46 -72.12 11.94
C GLU A 763 -28.73 -71.26 11.80
N ARG A 764 -29.15 -70.93 10.57
CA ARG A 764 -30.37 -70.14 10.28
C ARG A 764 -31.29 -70.81 9.24
N PRO A 765 -31.62 -72.11 9.42
CA PRO A 765 -32.34 -72.91 8.40
C PRO A 765 -33.72 -72.35 8.04
N GLU A 766 -34.34 -71.59 8.95
CA GLU A 766 -35.61 -70.89 8.74
C GLU A 766 -35.48 -69.73 7.73
N LYS A 767 -34.31 -69.10 7.65
CA LYS A 767 -34.05 -68.00 6.72
C LYS A 767 -33.47 -68.44 5.38
N PHE A 768 -32.86 -69.62 5.32
CA PHE A 768 -32.15 -70.13 4.13
C PHE A 768 -32.99 -70.08 2.85
N LEU A 769 -34.24 -70.58 2.89
CA LEU A 769 -35.10 -70.65 1.71
C LEU A 769 -35.49 -69.25 1.20
N GLY A 770 -35.74 -68.31 2.12
CA GLY A 770 -36.03 -66.93 1.75
C GLY A 770 -34.80 -66.19 1.23
N ALA A 771 -33.62 -66.42 1.82
CA ALA A 771 -32.34 -65.89 1.31
C ALA A 771 -32.04 -66.42 -0.10
N LEU A 772 -32.24 -67.72 -0.35
CA LEU A 772 -32.07 -68.33 -1.66
C LEU A 772 -33.02 -67.73 -2.72
N ARG A 773 -34.24 -67.39 -2.32
CA ARG A 773 -35.20 -66.69 -3.19
C ARG A 773 -34.71 -65.30 -3.56
N ILE A 774 -34.23 -64.51 -2.58
CA ILE A 774 -33.68 -63.18 -2.88
C ILE A 774 -32.45 -63.31 -3.77
N HIS A 775 -31.53 -64.23 -3.47
CA HIS A 775 -30.37 -64.50 -4.32
C HIS A 775 -30.75 -64.81 -5.77
N HIS A 776 -31.77 -65.66 -6.00
CA HIS A 776 -32.28 -66.00 -7.33
C HIS A 776 -32.84 -64.78 -8.08
N GLN A 777 -33.44 -63.81 -7.38
CA GLN A 777 -33.93 -62.59 -8.02
C GLN A 777 -32.80 -61.78 -8.67
N HIS A 778 -31.62 -61.77 -8.04
CA HIS A 778 -30.44 -61.06 -8.53
C HIS A 778 -29.56 -61.90 -9.48
N HIS A 779 -29.65 -63.23 -9.44
CA HIS A 779 -28.86 -64.14 -10.27
C HIS A 779 -29.73 -65.05 -11.14
N GLN A 780 -29.99 -64.62 -12.37
CA GLN A 780 -30.71 -65.41 -13.37
C GLN A 780 -29.73 -66.29 -14.16
N GLY A 781 -29.97 -67.61 -14.19
CA GLY A 781 -29.11 -68.57 -14.88
C GLY A 781 -28.08 -69.25 -13.97
N PRO A 782 -28.51 -69.94 -12.90
CA PRO A 782 -27.62 -70.71 -12.03
C PRO A 782 -26.87 -71.81 -12.81
N THR A 783 -25.66 -72.14 -12.39
CA THR A 783 -24.90 -73.26 -12.97
C THR A 783 -25.51 -74.60 -12.58
N ASP A 784 -25.27 -75.64 -13.37
CA ASP A 784 -25.76 -77.00 -13.07
C ASP A 784 -25.26 -77.48 -11.70
N GLU A 785 -24.02 -77.13 -11.34
CA GLU A 785 -23.44 -77.47 -10.03
C GLU A 785 -24.18 -76.76 -8.89
N PHE A 786 -24.55 -75.49 -9.06
CA PHE A 786 -25.34 -74.74 -8.09
C PHE A 786 -26.74 -75.35 -7.94
N ILE A 787 -27.41 -75.66 -9.07
CA ILE A 787 -28.73 -76.31 -9.07
C ILE A 787 -28.68 -77.63 -8.31
N GLN A 788 -27.68 -78.48 -8.59
CA GLN A 788 -27.51 -79.76 -7.89
C GLN A 788 -27.28 -79.55 -6.39
N CYS A 789 -26.47 -78.58 -6.00
CA CYS A 789 -26.22 -78.27 -4.59
C CYS A 789 -27.52 -77.82 -3.87
N VAL A 790 -28.29 -76.93 -4.50
CA VAL A 790 -29.61 -76.49 -4.02
C VAL A 790 -30.58 -77.66 -3.86
N GLN A 791 -30.69 -78.54 -4.86
CA GLN A 791 -31.62 -79.68 -4.84
C GLN A 791 -31.35 -80.68 -3.71
N HIS A 792 -30.07 -80.92 -3.40
CA HIS A 792 -29.65 -81.88 -2.36
C HIS A 792 -29.54 -81.25 -0.98
N THR A 793 -29.72 -79.94 -0.86
CA THR A 793 -29.69 -79.25 0.42
C THR A 793 -30.91 -79.62 1.26
N ASN A 794 -30.66 -80.12 2.48
CA ASN A 794 -31.71 -80.40 3.45
C ASN A 794 -32.29 -79.09 4.01
N VAL A 795 -33.50 -78.74 3.61
CA VAL A 795 -34.21 -77.53 4.02
C VAL A 795 -35.23 -77.82 5.12
N LEU A 796 -35.58 -76.78 5.89
CA LEU A 796 -36.58 -76.88 6.95
C LEU A 796 -37.97 -77.13 6.38
N CYS A 797 -38.65 -78.15 6.90
CA CYS A 797 -40.06 -78.44 6.62
C CYS A 797 -40.94 -78.16 7.84
N ARG A 798 -42.25 -77.95 7.62
CA ARG A 798 -43.25 -77.88 8.70
C ARG A 798 -43.19 -79.15 9.55
N GLY A 799 -43.13 -79.00 10.87
CA GLY A 799 -42.86 -80.10 11.80
C GLY A 799 -41.38 -80.26 12.20
N ASN A 800 -40.55 -79.26 11.89
CA ASN A 800 -39.15 -79.14 12.34
C ASN A 800 -38.25 -80.32 11.93
N ARG A 801 -38.46 -80.86 10.73
CA ARG A 801 -37.57 -81.84 10.10
C ARG A 801 -36.88 -81.20 8.90
N ARG A 802 -35.69 -81.68 8.58
CA ARG A 802 -34.96 -81.24 7.39
C ARG A 802 -34.99 -82.34 6.32
N VAL A 803 -35.38 -81.98 5.10
CA VAL A 803 -35.50 -82.90 3.95
C VAL A 803 -34.86 -82.25 2.74
N ALA A 804 -34.23 -83.04 1.86
CA ALA A 804 -33.61 -82.54 0.64
C ALA A 804 -34.64 -81.75 -0.17
N LEU A 805 -34.29 -80.53 -0.58
CA LEU A 805 -35.22 -79.58 -1.20
C LEU A 805 -35.97 -80.18 -2.40
N LYS A 806 -35.33 -81.00 -3.22
CA LYS A 806 -35.95 -81.72 -4.35
C LYS A 806 -37.10 -82.68 -3.96
N GLU A 807 -37.15 -83.14 -2.71
CA GLU A 807 -38.18 -84.05 -2.16
C GLU A 807 -39.27 -83.31 -1.36
N THR A 808 -39.27 -81.97 -1.40
CA THR A 808 -40.23 -81.13 -0.66
C THR A 808 -41.32 -80.57 -1.56
N TYR A 809 -42.42 -80.12 -0.94
CA TYR A 809 -43.57 -79.54 -1.63
C TYR A 809 -43.92 -78.17 -1.08
N PHE A 810 -44.29 -77.25 -1.97
CA PHE A 810 -44.81 -75.94 -1.57
C PHE A 810 -46.23 -76.10 -1.00
N PRO A 811 -46.54 -75.55 0.19
CA PRO A 811 -47.83 -75.74 0.86
C PRO A 811 -48.94 -74.92 0.21
N ILE A 812 -49.55 -75.45 -0.85
CA ILE A 812 -50.77 -74.90 -1.45
C ILE A 812 -52.01 -75.66 -0.99
N GLN A 813 -53.13 -74.97 -0.76
CA GLN A 813 -54.36 -75.52 -0.17
C GLN A 813 -54.85 -76.78 -0.91
N THR A 814 -54.73 -76.81 -2.24
CA THR A 814 -55.18 -77.94 -3.05
C THR A 814 -54.42 -79.23 -2.69
N LEU A 815 -53.09 -79.17 -2.59
CA LEU A 815 -52.25 -80.31 -2.24
C LEU A 815 -52.37 -80.65 -0.75
N GLU A 816 -52.45 -79.65 0.12
CA GLU A 816 -52.65 -79.84 1.56
C GLU A 816 -53.97 -80.57 1.87
N ARG A 817 -55.04 -80.25 1.15
CA ARG A 817 -56.32 -80.94 1.27
C ARG A 817 -56.23 -82.40 0.86
N LEU A 818 -55.50 -82.71 -0.22
CA LEU A 818 -55.27 -84.09 -0.67
C LEU A 818 -54.47 -84.88 0.37
N VAL A 819 -53.38 -84.30 0.90
CA VAL A 819 -52.60 -84.94 1.98
C VAL A 819 -53.45 -85.15 3.22
N LYS A 820 -54.23 -84.15 3.65
CA LYS A 820 -55.15 -84.29 4.81
C LYS A 820 -56.24 -85.35 4.58
N GLN A 821 -56.64 -85.57 3.33
CA GLN A 821 -57.62 -86.59 2.94
C GLN A 821 -57.04 -88.01 2.93
N TYR A 822 -55.82 -88.19 2.42
CA TYR A 822 -55.26 -89.51 2.12
C TYR A 822 -54.13 -89.97 3.06
N VAL A 823 -53.36 -89.04 3.62
CA VAL A 823 -52.23 -89.32 4.52
C VAL A 823 -52.73 -89.39 5.97
N GLU A 824 -52.03 -90.16 6.81
CA GLU A 824 -52.35 -90.31 8.24
C GLU A 824 -52.24 -88.97 8.99
N PRO A 825 -53.18 -88.62 9.89
CA PRO A 825 -53.23 -87.30 10.54
C PRO A 825 -51.96 -86.87 11.30
N ASP A 826 -51.21 -87.82 11.86
CA ASP A 826 -49.97 -87.56 12.61
C ASP A 826 -48.70 -87.82 11.78
N ALA A 827 -48.84 -88.14 10.49
CA ALA A 827 -47.70 -88.39 9.62
C ALA A 827 -47.02 -87.07 9.25
N PHE A 828 -45.70 -87.08 9.29
CA PHE A 828 -44.91 -86.02 8.70
C PHE A 828 -45.06 -86.06 7.17
N PHE A 829 -45.26 -84.91 6.56
CA PHE A 829 -45.18 -84.71 5.12
C PHE A 829 -44.27 -83.51 4.84
N PRO A 830 -43.38 -83.55 3.82
CA PRO A 830 -42.30 -82.58 3.63
C PRO A 830 -42.80 -81.26 3.03
N TRP A 831 -43.72 -80.59 3.72
CA TRP A 831 -44.15 -79.24 3.40
C TRP A 831 -43.03 -78.25 3.70
N LEU A 832 -42.66 -77.44 2.72
CA LEU A 832 -41.69 -76.36 2.92
C LEU A 832 -42.11 -75.47 4.10
N TRP A 833 -41.15 -75.17 4.97
CA TRP A 833 -41.34 -74.16 6.00
C TRP A 833 -41.33 -72.78 5.35
N LEU A 834 -42.34 -71.97 5.66
CA LEU A 834 -42.46 -70.59 5.23
C LEU A 834 -42.65 -69.73 6.49
N GLU A 835 -42.03 -68.56 6.53
CA GLU A 835 -42.08 -67.64 7.68
C GLU A 835 -43.49 -67.04 7.88
N THR A 836 -44.34 -67.11 6.86
CA THR A 836 -45.72 -66.63 6.92
C THR A 836 -46.70 -67.78 7.13
N GLU A 837 -47.69 -67.58 8.00
CA GLU A 837 -48.83 -68.49 8.19
C GLU A 837 -49.92 -68.30 7.12
N ILE A 838 -49.57 -67.71 5.98
CA ILE A 838 -50.52 -67.44 4.90
C ILE A 838 -50.83 -68.74 4.17
N GLU A 839 -52.12 -69.04 4.01
CA GLU A 839 -52.58 -70.12 3.15
C GLU A 839 -52.50 -69.68 1.68
N PHE A 840 -51.91 -70.51 0.82
CA PHE A 840 -51.73 -70.20 -0.60
C PHE A 840 -52.64 -71.06 -1.48
N ASP A 841 -53.48 -70.44 -2.32
CA ASP A 841 -54.29 -71.18 -3.30
C ASP A 841 -53.44 -71.79 -4.43
N SER A 842 -52.35 -71.11 -4.79
CA SER A 842 -51.37 -71.53 -5.80
C SER A 842 -49.98 -70.99 -5.45
N ILE A 843 -48.92 -71.53 -6.08
CA ILE A 843 -47.55 -71.07 -5.84
C ILE A 843 -47.43 -69.60 -6.28
N PRO A 844 -47.09 -68.67 -5.36
CA PRO A 844 -46.95 -67.25 -5.67
C PRO A 844 -45.88 -67.01 -6.74
N ASP A 845 -46.06 -65.96 -7.55
CA ASP A 845 -45.13 -65.62 -8.64
C ASP A 845 -43.69 -65.44 -8.16
N LEU A 846 -43.52 -64.86 -6.96
CA LEU A 846 -42.24 -64.65 -6.28
C LEU A 846 -41.46 -65.94 -5.98
N TRP A 847 -42.13 -67.08 -5.86
CA TRP A 847 -41.51 -68.39 -5.61
C TRP A 847 -41.44 -69.24 -6.88
N ARG A 848 -42.39 -69.05 -7.81
CA ARG A 848 -42.53 -69.85 -9.02
C ARG A 848 -41.28 -69.82 -9.91
N GLY A 849 -40.65 -68.65 -10.06
CA GLY A 849 -39.42 -68.51 -10.86
C GLY A 849 -38.26 -69.35 -10.32
N MET A 850 -38.02 -69.26 -9.01
CA MET A 850 -36.95 -69.98 -8.32
C MET A 850 -37.18 -71.49 -8.36
N LEU A 851 -38.38 -71.96 -7.96
CA LEU A 851 -38.69 -73.38 -7.90
C LEU A 851 -38.60 -74.05 -9.27
N ARG A 852 -39.02 -73.36 -10.34
CA ARG A 852 -38.84 -73.84 -11.72
C ARG A 852 -37.37 -73.89 -12.12
N SER A 853 -36.60 -72.84 -11.81
CA SER A 853 -35.17 -72.76 -12.18
C SER A 853 -34.34 -73.87 -11.54
N TYR A 854 -34.74 -74.32 -10.34
CA TYR A 854 -34.05 -75.37 -9.61
C TYR A 854 -34.71 -76.76 -9.73
N ASN A 855 -35.76 -76.90 -10.56
CA ASN A 855 -36.54 -78.13 -10.72
C ASN A 855 -37.06 -78.71 -9.38
N ILE A 856 -37.62 -77.86 -8.51
CA ILE A 856 -38.15 -78.24 -7.19
C ILE A 856 -39.68 -78.27 -7.21
N GLY A 857 -40.27 -79.42 -6.89
CA GLY A 857 -41.69 -79.58 -6.54
C GLY A 857 -42.68 -79.29 -7.68
N SER A 858 -43.36 -80.33 -8.18
CA SER A 858 -44.54 -80.17 -9.05
C SER A 858 -45.69 -79.57 -8.25
N ALA A 859 -46.35 -78.54 -8.78
CA ALA A 859 -47.60 -78.01 -8.22
C ALA A 859 -48.82 -78.87 -8.58
N ALA A 860 -48.61 -79.97 -9.31
CA ALA A 860 -49.65 -80.82 -9.82
C ALA A 860 -49.92 -82.00 -8.87
N ASP A 861 -51.19 -82.38 -8.78
CA ASP A 861 -51.60 -83.66 -8.24
C ASP A 861 -51.30 -84.75 -9.29
N ASP A 862 -50.04 -85.17 -9.36
CA ASP A 862 -49.53 -86.16 -10.30
C ASP A 862 -49.20 -87.51 -9.61
N VAL A 863 -48.71 -88.48 -10.39
CA VAL A 863 -48.39 -89.82 -9.90
C VAL A 863 -47.28 -89.78 -8.84
N ASP A 864 -46.27 -88.93 -9.03
CA ASP A 864 -45.13 -88.81 -8.10
C ASP A 864 -45.59 -88.24 -6.74
N PHE A 865 -46.44 -87.21 -6.75
CA PHE A 865 -47.04 -86.66 -5.53
C PHE A 865 -47.90 -87.71 -4.80
N ALA A 866 -48.71 -88.46 -5.53
CA ALA A 866 -49.54 -89.51 -4.96
C ALA A 866 -48.73 -90.67 -4.36
N LEU A 867 -47.58 -91.01 -4.96
CA LEU A 867 -46.64 -91.99 -4.42
C LEU A 867 -45.91 -91.47 -3.17
N GLN A 868 -45.55 -90.18 -3.11
CA GLN A 868 -45.02 -89.60 -1.87
C GLN A 868 -46.06 -89.63 -0.75
N MET A 869 -47.34 -89.33 -1.03
CA MET A 869 -48.43 -89.50 -0.05
C MET A 869 -48.48 -90.94 0.48
N LEU A 870 -48.31 -91.94 -0.40
CA LEU A 870 -48.28 -93.34 0.00
C LEU A 870 -47.07 -93.65 0.88
N ARG A 871 -45.87 -93.21 0.47
CA ARG A 871 -44.63 -93.41 1.22
C ARG A 871 -44.74 -92.89 2.66
N TYR A 872 -45.12 -91.62 2.84
CA TYR A 872 -45.21 -91.02 4.18
C TYR A 872 -46.36 -91.61 5.01
N SER A 873 -47.46 -92.02 4.37
CA SER A 873 -48.55 -92.74 5.05
C SER A 873 -48.10 -94.13 5.54
N LEU A 874 -47.35 -94.88 4.71
CA LEU A 874 -46.78 -96.17 5.09
C LEU A 874 -45.72 -96.04 6.18
N ASP A 875 -44.83 -95.06 6.10
CA ASP A 875 -43.81 -94.81 7.13
C ASP A 875 -44.45 -94.51 8.50
N ALA A 876 -45.55 -93.74 8.54
CA ALA A 876 -46.29 -93.48 9.78
C ALA A 876 -47.06 -94.71 10.31
N MET A 877 -47.39 -95.67 9.44
CA MET A 877 -48.05 -96.92 9.81
C MET A 877 -47.08 -98.04 10.19
N ARG A 878 -45.80 -97.94 9.80
CA ARG A 878 -44.79 -99.01 9.96
C ARG A 878 -44.65 -99.51 11.40
N ASP A 879 -44.81 -98.61 12.37
CA ASP A 879 -44.64 -98.91 13.79
C ASP A 879 -45.98 -99.04 14.56
N LYS A 880 -47.14 -98.99 13.86
CA LYS A 880 -48.47 -99.16 14.48
C LYS A 880 -48.83 -100.65 14.60
N THR A 881 -49.10 -101.12 15.83
CA THR A 881 -49.45 -102.53 16.11
C THR A 881 -50.88 -102.92 15.73
N ASN A 882 -51.78 -101.96 15.51
CA ASN A 882 -53.16 -102.22 15.10
C ASN A 882 -53.66 -101.09 14.19
N ILE A 883 -53.89 -101.39 12.90
CA ILE A 883 -54.37 -100.42 11.92
C ILE A 883 -55.90 -100.36 12.00
N ASP A 884 -56.45 -99.21 12.39
CA ASP A 884 -57.89 -99.03 12.50
C ASP A 884 -58.59 -99.04 11.11
N SER A 885 -59.92 -99.07 11.13
CA SER A 885 -60.72 -99.09 9.89
C SER A 885 -60.64 -97.77 9.11
N SER A 886 -60.36 -96.65 9.76
CA SER A 886 -60.22 -95.33 9.14
C SER A 886 -58.94 -95.24 8.30
N SER A 887 -57.80 -95.66 8.86
CA SER A 887 -56.51 -95.74 8.18
C SER A 887 -56.54 -96.69 6.99
N ARG A 888 -57.19 -97.86 7.12
CA ARG A 888 -57.39 -98.79 6.00
C ARG A 888 -58.21 -98.16 4.86
N ASN A 889 -59.27 -97.44 5.19
CA ASN A 889 -60.10 -96.76 4.20
C ASN A 889 -59.35 -95.63 3.49
N ARG A 890 -58.53 -94.86 4.21
CA ARG A 890 -57.64 -93.83 3.63
C ARG A 890 -56.63 -94.43 2.66
N LEU A 891 -55.98 -95.54 3.04
CA LEU A 891 -55.01 -96.23 2.19
C LEU A 891 -55.66 -96.77 0.90
N ILE A 892 -56.84 -97.41 1.00
CA ILE A 892 -57.58 -97.87 -0.18
C ILE A 892 -57.97 -96.68 -1.07
N ALA A 893 -58.44 -95.58 -0.48
CA ALA A 893 -58.78 -94.37 -1.23
C ALA A 893 -57.54 -93.78 -1.94
N LEU A 894 -56.37 -93.83 -1.31
CA LEU A 894 -55.11 -93.39 -1.88
C LEU A 894 -54.65 -94.29 -3.04
N TYR A 895 -54.78 -95.62 -2.95
CA TYR A 895 -54.50 -96.52 -4.08
C TYR A 895 -55.43 -96.23 -5.27
N ASN A 896 -56.70 -95.95 -5.02
CA ASN A 896 -57.64 -95.54 -6.07
C ASN A 896 -57.25 -94.18 -6.68
N HIS A 897 -56.77 -93.24 -5.85
CA HIS A 897 -56.27 -91.94 -6.29
C HIS A 897 -55.02 -92.08 -7.17
N ILE A 898 -54.03 -92.90 -6.75
CA ILE A 898 -52.85 -93.24 -7.55
C ILE A 898 -53.26 -93.85 -8.89
N GLN A 899 -54.22 -94.79 -8.89
CA GLN A 899 -54.73 -95.38 -10.12
C GLN A 899 -55.40 -94.35 -11.04
N ALA A 900 -56.14 -93.39 -10.48
CA ALA A 900 -56.77 -92.31 -11.25
C ALA A 900 -55.70 -91.41 -11.90
N ARG A 901 -54.71 -90.96 -11.12
CA ARG A 901 -53.58 -90.15 -11.63
C ARG A 901 -52.78 -90.89 -12.70
N TYR A 902 -52.49 -92.18 -12.52
CA TYR A 902 -51.82 -92.99 -13.55
C TYR A 902 -52.60 -93.07 -14.86
N ARG A 903 -53.94 -93.14 -14.81
CA ARG A 903 -54.78 -93.16 -16.03
C ARG A 903 -54.76 -91.82 -16.77
N GLU A 904 -54.66 -90.74 -16.02
CA GLU A 904 -54.63 -89.36 -16.50
C GLU A 904 -53.22 -88.89 -16.91
N ALA A 905 -52.16 -89.61 -16.51
CA ALA A 905 -50.78 -89.28 -16.84
C ALA A 905 -50.55 -89.27 -18.37
N GLU A 906 -49.91 -88.20 -18.85
CA GLU A 906 -49.53 -88.03 -20.24
C GLU A 906 -48.44 -89.04 -20.65
N ASP A 907 -47.46 -89.30 -19.77
CA ASP A 907 -46.44 -90.35 -19.93
C ASP A 907 -46.74 -91.54 -19.02
N LYS A 908 -47.45 -92.53 -19.58
CA LYS A 908 -47.80 -93.77 -18.89
C LYS A 908 -46.61 -94.71 -18.70
N VAL A 909 -45.56 -94.59 -19.51
CA VAL A 909 -44.38 -95.46 -19.40
C VAL A 909 -43.54 -95.02 -18.20
N ALA A 910 -43.20 -93.73 -18.12
CA ALA A 910 -42.50 -93.16 -16.98
C ALA A 910 -43.30 -93.37 -15.68
N SER A 911 -44.61 -93.09 -15.69
CA SER A 911 -45.46 -93.29 -14.51
C SER A 911 -45.54 -94.76 -14.06
N MET A 912 -45.52 -95.72 -15.00
CA MET A 912 -45.50 -97.14 -14.68
C MET A 912 -44.14 -97.56 -14.09
N GLU A 913 -43.04 -96.98 -14.56
CA GLU A 913 -41.70 -97.21 -13.99
C GLU A 913 -41.58 -96.65 -12.57
N THR A 914 -42.13 -95.46 -12.27
CA THR A 914 -42.14 -94.92 -10.90
C THR A 914 -43.01 -95.74 -9.94
N ILE A 915 -44.13 -96.30 -10.42
CA ILE A 915 -45.02 -97.12 -9.59
C ILE A 915 -44.42 -98.50 -9.27
N ARG A 916 -43.59 -99.05 -10.18
CA ARG A 916 -42.92 -100.35 -10.01
C ARG A 916 -41.81 -100.27 -8.98
#